data_AF-A0A9E0EMJ5-F1
#
_entry.id   AF-A0A9E0EMJ5-F1
#
_cell.length_a   1.000
_cell.length_b   1.000
_cell.length_c   1.000
_cell.angle_alpha   90.00
_cell.angle_beta   90.00
_cell.angle_gamma   90.00
#
_symmetry.space_group_name_H-M   'P 1'
#
loop_
_entity.id
_entity.type
_entity.pdbx_description
1 polymer ?
#
loop_
_entity_poly.entity_id
_entity_poly.type
_entity_poly.pdbx_seq_one_letter_code
_entity_poly.pdbx_strand_id
1 'polypeptide(L)'
;MFKIVEKKKLTPNIYLMRVYAPRVAESSNPGQFVIVITDQMGERIPLTIADYDREEGTVTVVIQAIGSSTKEVCKLEEGDSFLNFVGPLGKPSELIYETTEELKMKKILFVAGGLGAAPVYPQVKYLHSRGIDVDVIMGAKTKEAIIYEEDMKKIAKNVYIVTDDGSYGRQGLVTNELERLIEEEKKEYDLVIAIGPMIMMKFTVLKTKEYNIKTIVSLNPIMVDGTGMCGACRLTVNGSVKFACVDGPEFVAEEINFDEALRRQAMYKTVEEKGKINKKKDDKSIDVCEMDKLDKKDSFDRKKKVKDIVQPAEDRINNFEEVSKGYTAEMAMLEATRCLNCKKPLCVPSCPVNVHIPEFIMEVKEGNFEKAAKIIKETNSLPAVCGRVCPQESQCEGSCIVGFKNEPVAIGRLERFVADYAREKGIKFQTHIQKNNKKIAIIGSGPSGIACAGDLAKMGYDVTIFEALHEPGGVLVYGIPEFRLPKKEVVEYEIKEIIDLGVKIETDVLVGKTVMIDDLIEKENYEAVYIASGAGLPNFMNIKGENSNGVFSANELLTRSNLMKAFDENYKTPIKLGKRVAVVGAGNVAMDAARTARRLGSEVYLVYRRSEEESPARMEELEHAKEEGINFMFLTNPVEIISDENGWVKAMKCIKMELGEPDASGRRSPIPIQGSEFDLEVETVVMSIGTSPNPLISQTTPGLEINKWKCVVANEETGKTTKDKVFAGGDAVTGAATVILAMGAGKKAANAINEMIKFKN
;
A
#
# COMPACT_ATOMS: atom_id res chain seq x y z
N MET A 1 17.60 6.56 -9.32
CA MET A 1 18.04 7.35 -8.14
C MET A 1 17.78 8.81 -8.44
N PHE A 2 17.37 9.58 -7.45
CA PHE A 2 16.88 10.96 -7.62
C PHE A 2 17.89 11.95 -7.05
N LYS A 3 18.71 12.53 -7.93
CA LYS A 3 19.88 13.31 -7.55
C LYS A 3 19.49 14.67 -6.98
N ILE A 4 20.11 15.07 -5.88
CA ILE A 4 20.04 16.43 -5.34
C ILE A 4 20.97 17.31 -6.17
N VAL A 5 20.39 18.23 -6.93
CA VAL A 5 21.13 19.16 -7.81
C VAL A 5 21.47 20.47 -7.11
N GLU A 6 20.79 20.80 -6.01
CA GLU A 6 21.10 21.96 -5.18
C GLU A 6 20.63 21.70 -3.75
N LYS A 7 21.42 22.15 -2.76
CA LYS A 7 20.99 22.23 -1.36
C LYS A 7 21.26 23.63 -0.81
N LYS A 8 20.22 24.26 -0.24
CA LYS A 8 20.31 25.58 0.38
C LYS A 8 19.82 25.54 1.82
N LYS A 9 20.60 26.10 2.74
CA LYS A 9 20.19 26.28 4.12
C LYS A 9 19.34 27.56 4.23
N LEU A 10 18.06 27.41 4.59
CA LEU A 10 17.15 28.56 4.77
C LEU A 10 17.26 29.13 6.19
N THR A 11 17.33 28.26 7.18
CA THR A 11 17.49 28.60 8.60
C THR A 11 18.40 27.55 9.27
N PRO A 12 18.80 27.69 10.56
CA PRO A 12 19.64 26.70 11.22
C PRO A 12 19.17 25.24 11.08
N ASN A 13 17.85 25.03 11.03
CA ASN A 13 17.22 23.70 11.00
C ASN A 13 16.31 23.46 9.79
N ILE A 14 16.25 24.37 8.80
CA ILE A 14 15.42 24.22 7.60
C ILE A 14 16.30 24.25 6.35
N TYR A 15 16.12 23.27 5.49
CA TYR A 15 16.89 23.08 4.27
C TYR A 15 15.94 22.98 3.08
N LEU A 16 16.33 23.62 1.98
CA LEU A 16 15.74 23.48 0.66
C LEU A 16 16.63 22.54 -0.14
N MET A 17 16.02 21.59 -0.84
CA MET A 17 16.70 20.67 -1.75
C MET A 17 15.99 20.66 -3.10
N ARG A 18 16.74 20.89 -4.17
CA ARG A 18 16.26 20.75 -5.54
C ARG A 18 16.69 19.38 -6.06
N VAL A 19 15.73 18.59 -6.53
CA VAL A 19 15.92 17.17 -6.84
C VAL A 19 15.57 16.93 -8.31
N TYR A 20 16.44 16.26 -9.05
CA TYR A 20 16.17 15.83 -10.42
C TYR A 20 15.19 14.65 -10.43
N ALA A 21 13.97 14.91 -10.89
CA ALA A 21 12.85 13.99 -10.92
C ALA A 21 11.90 14.36 -12.09
N PRO A 22 12.28 14.09 -13.36
CA PRO A 22 11.65 14.70 -14.53
C PRO A 22 10.16 14.35 -14.69
N ARG A 23 9.76 13.08 -14.51
CA ARG A 23 8.35 12.68 -14.57
C ARG A 23 7.51 13.39 -13.49
N VAL A 24 8.08 13.55 -12.30
CA VAL A 24 7.42 14.24 -11.18
C VAL A 24 7.29 15.73 -11.50
N ALA A 25 8.37 16.38 -11.95
CA ALA A 25 8.37 17.80 -12.29
C ALA A 25 7.34 18.14 -13.38
N GLU A 26 7.29 17.35 -14.45
CA GLU A 26 6.37 17.54 -15.58
C GLU A 26 4.90 17.59 -15.13
N SER A 27 4.52 16.63 -14.29
CA SER A 27 3.16 16.44 -13.77
C SER A 27 2.83 17.29 -12.53
N SER A 28 3.80 18.00 -11.95
CA SER A 28 3.62 18.75 -10.70
C SER A 28 2.75 19.99 -10.89
N ASN A 29 1.92 20.25 -9.87
CA ASN A 29 1.07 21.43 -9.73
C ASN A 29 1.08 21.91 -8.27
N PRO A 30 0.69 23.18 -8.00
CA PRO A 30 0.63 23.70 -6.63
C PRO A 30 -0.34 22.90 -5.76
N GLY A 31 -0.05 22.80 -4.46
CA GLY A 31 -0.86 22.05 -3.49
C GLY A 31 -0.53 20.56 -3.40
N GLN A 32 0.40 20.05 -4.22
CA GLN A 32 0.80 18.63 -4.20
C GLN A 32 2.05 18.38 -3.35
N PHE A 33 2.33 17.11 -3.10
CA PHE A 33 3.48 16.66 -2.30
C PHE A 33 4.15 15.44 -2.93
N VAL A 34 5.30 15.04 -2.39
CA VAL A 34 6.05 13.84 -2.75
C VAL A 34 6.31 13.00 -1.50
N ILE A 35 6.62 11.72 -1.67
CA ILE A 35 7.20 10.90 -0.61
C ILE A 35 8.64 10.56 -0.99
N VAL A 36 9.54 10.70 -0.02
CA VAL A 36 10.96 10.37 -0.19
C VAL A 36 11.41 9.27 0.76
N ILE A 37 12.41 8.50 0.34
CA ILE A 37 13.14 7.52 1.15
C ILE A 37 14.63 7.78 0.97
N THR A 38 15.38 7.87 2.07
CA THR A 38 16.82 8.14 2.05
C THR A 38 17.65 6.90 1.77
N ASP A 39 17.27 5.78 2.37
CA ASP A 39 18.03 4.53 2.40
C ASP A 39 17.09 3.34 2.62
N GLN A 40 17.60 2.11 2.50
CA GLN A 40 16.79 0.88 2.62
C GLN A 40 16.10 0.69 3.98
N MET A 41 16.62 1.31 5.05
CA MET A 41 16.03 1.26 6.41
C MET A 41 15.16 2.49 6.71
N GLY A 42 15.08 3.41 5.75
CA GLY A 42 14.35 4.67 5.83
C GLY A 42 12.85 4.45 5.90
N GLU A 43 12.17 5.36 6.59
CA GLU A 43 10.72 5.46 6.46
C GLU A 43 10.33 6.28 5.22
N ARG A 44 9.05 6.22 4.86
CA ARG A 44 8.46 7.03 3.80
C ARG A 44 8.09 8.40 4.37
N ILE A 45 8.77 9.45 3.93
CA ILE A 45 8.59 10.82 4.45
C ILE A 45 7.81 11.68 3.45
N PRO A 46 6.59 12.14 3.77
CA PRO A 46 5.85 13.06 2.91
C PRO A 46 6.45 14.47 3.02
N LEU A 47 6.78 15.07 1.88
CA LEU A 47 7.32 16.41 1.74
C LEU A 47 6.52 17.19 0.70
N THR A 48 6.05 18.38 1.05
CA THR A 48 5.35 19.24 0.09
C THR A 48 6.28 19.66 -1.05
N ILE A 49 5.73 19.71 -2.26
CA ILE A 49 6.39 20.34 -3.40
C ILE A 49 6.37 21.85 -3.16
N ALA A 50 7.55 22.43 -2.95
CA ALA A 50 7.73 23.85 -2.71
C ALA A 50 7.98 24.64 -4.00
N ASP A 51 8.53 24.00 -5.03
CA ASP A 51 8.62 24.53 -6.39
C ASP A 51 8.87 23.38 -7.36
N TYR A 52 8.74 23.63 -8.66
CA TYR A 52 9.08 22.67 -9.71
C TYR A 52 9.47 23.39 -11.00
N ASP A 53 10.38 22.77 -11.76
CA ASP A 53 10.82 23.22 -13.06
C ASP A 53 10.69 22.07 -14.06
N ARG A 54 9.81 22.25 -15.05
CA ARG A 54 9.51 21.23 -16.06
C ARG A 54 10.63 21.08 -17.09
N GLU A 55 11.35 22.17 -17.39
CA GLU A 55 12.43 22.16 -18.39
C GLU A 55 13.70 21.55 -17.81
N GLU A 56 14.08 21.93 -16.58
CA GLU A 56 15.21 21.31 -15.88
C GLU A 56 14.85 19.91 -15.35
N GLY A 57 13.56 19.57 -15.27
CA GLY A 57 13.07 18.31 -14.72
C GLY A 57 13.30 18.20 -13.22
N THR A 58 13.22 19.31 -12.48
CA THR A 58 13.53 19.37 -11.05
C THR A 58 12.32 19.68 -10.18
N VAL A 59 12.32 19.14 -8.97
CA VAL A 59 11.32 19.39 -7.93
C VAL A 59 12.03 19.90 -6.69
N THR A 60 11.55 20.98 -6.11
CA THR A 60 12.08 21.57 -4.89
C THR A 60 11.25 21.13 -3.70
N VAL A 61 11.92 20.60 -2.67
CA VAL A 61 11.34 20.24 -1.38
C VAL A 61 12.00 21.03 -0.26
N VAL A 62 11.24 21.31 0.80
CA VAL A 62 11.75 22.02 1.99
C VAL A 62 11.50 21.16 3.22
N ILE A 63 12.56 20.89 3.98
CA ILE A 63 12.53 19.97 5.12
C ILE A 63 13.05 20.67 6.37
N GLN A 64 12.39 20.40 7.50
CA GLN A 64 12.84 20.82 8.83
C GLN A 64 13.41 19.62 9.62
N ALA A 65 14.62 19.79 10.17
CA ALA A 65 15.37 18.76 10.89
C ALA A 65 14.87 18.53 12.34
N ILE A 66 13.63 18.04 12.48
CA ILE A 66 12.99 17.76 13.78
C ILE A 66 13.13 16.28 14.17
N GLY A 67 12.62 15.38 13.33
CA GLY A 67 12.55 13.94 13.56
C GLY A 67 13.86 13.23 13.26
N SER A 68 13.95 11.94 13.61
CA SER A 68 15.12 11.12 13.29
C SER A 68 15.36 11.08 11.78
N SER A 69 14.32 10.73 11.02
CA SER A 69 14.43 10.57 9.57
C SER A 69 14.62 11.89 8.83
N THR A 70 13.96 12.97 9.25
CA THR A 70 14.17 14.29 8.62
C THR A 70 15.56 14.86 8.91
N LYS A 71 16.19 14.50 10.05
CA LYS A 71 17.61 14.82 10.29
C LYS A 71 18.53 14.06 9.34
N GLU A 72 18.27 12.78 9.06
CA GLU A 72 19.05 12.02 8.07
C GLU A 72 18.90 12.59 6.66
N VAL A 73 17.68 12.96 6.25
CA VAL A 73 17.46 13.68 4.98
C VAL A 73 18.34 14.93 4.92
N CYS A 74 18.33 15.75 5.98
CA CYS A 74 19.11 16.99 6.02
C CYS A 74 20.64 16.79 6.03
N LYS A 75 21.15 15.57 6.22
CA LYS A 75 22.58 15.25 6.07
C LYS A 75 23.00 15.00 4.62
N LEU A 76 22.06 14.67 3.73
CA LEU A 76 22.36 14.53 2.31
C LEU A 76 22.85 15.87 1.76
N GLU A 77 23.91 15.85 0.97
CA GLU A 77 24.51 17.03 0.36
C GLU A 77 24.19 17.10 -1.15
N GLU A 78 24.52 18.22 -1.78
CA GLU A 78 24.45 18.33 -3.22
C GLU A 78 25.33 17.25 -3.89
N GLY A 79 24.78 16.57 -4.89
CA GLY A 79 25.41 15.42 -5.53
C GLY A 79 24.93 14.06 -5.00
N ASP A 80 24.41 13.99 -3.77
CA ASP A 80 23.78 12.79 -3.23
C ASP A 80 22.44 12.51 -3.93
N SER A 81 21.80 11.40 -3.58
CA SER A 81 20.49 11.02 -4.13
C SER A 81 19.55 10.49 -3.07
N PHE A 82 18.27 10.78 -3.23
CA PHE A 82 17.23 9.97 -2.58
C PHE A 82 17.18 8.59 -3.24
N LEU A 83 16.99 7.56 -2.42
CA LEU A 83 16.77 6.20 -2.90
C LEU A 83 15.47 6.16 -3.72
N ASN A 84 14.40 6.73 -3.16
CA ASN A 84 13.08 6.82 -3.78
C ASN A 84 12.49 8.22 -3.67
N PHE A 85 11.74 8.62 -4.70
CA PHE A 85 11.08 9.92 -4.79
C PHE A 85 9.80 9.76 -5.63
N VAL A 86 8.67 9.55 -4.95
CA VAL A 86 7.38 9.28 -5.60
C VAL A 86 6.47 10.49 -5.53
N GLY A 87 5.87 10.83 -6.67
CA GLY A 87 4.84 11.86 -6.78
C GLY A 87 4.62 12.34 -8.21
N PRO A 88 3.90 13.46 -8.40
CA PRO A 88 3.23 14.23 -7.36
C PRO A 88 2.03 13.44 -6.80
N LEU A 89 1.84 13.54 -5.49
CA LEU A 89 0.78 12.91 -4.73
C LEU A 89 -0.24 13.95 -4.27
N GLY A 90 -1.43 13.46 -3.90
CA GLY A 90 -2.58 14.33 -3.63
C GLY A 90 -3.19 14.97 -4.88
N LYS A 91 -4.23 15.75 -4.65
CA LYS A 91 -4.86 16.64 -5.60
C LYS A 91 -4.11 17.98 -5.61
N PRO A 92 -3.99 18.61 -6.79
CA PRO A 92 -3.56 19.98 -6.86
C PRO A 92 -4.61 20.90 -6.22
N SER A 93 -4.17 22.11 -5.89
CA SER A 93 -5.04 23.16 -5.34
C SER A 93 -6.24 23.43 -6.24
N GLU A 94 -7.42 23.65 -5.67
CA GLU A 94 -8.64 23.95 -6.44
C GLU A 94 -8.47 25.16 -7.38
N LEU A 95 -7.58 26.08 -7.01
CA LEU A 95 -7.22 27.26 -7.80
C LEU A 95 -6.79 26.93 -9.23
N ILE A 96 -6.30 25.71 -9.50
CA ILE A 96 -5.84 25.36 -10.85
C ILE A 96 -6.98 25.08 -11.85
N TYR A 97 -8.18 24.80 -11.33
CA TYR A 97 -9.34 24.47 -12.15
C TYR A 97 -10.21 25.69 -12.44
N GLU A 98 -9.95 26.81 -11.76
CA GLU A 98 -10.64 28.08 -11.98
C GLU A 98 -10.00 28.85 -13.13
N THR A 99 -10.85 29.56 -13.89
CA THR A 99 -10.40 30.46 -14.95
C THR A 99 -9.69 31.68 -14.37
N THR A 100 -8.88 32.34 -15.20
CA THR A 100 -8.18 33.56 -14.76
C THR A 100 -9.17 34.68 -14.42
N GLU A 101 -10.29 34.75 -15.12
CA GLU A 101 -11.38 35.70 -14.91
C GLU A 101 -12.07 35.46 -13.56
N GLU A 102 -12.40 34.22 -13.23
CA GLU A 102 -12.99 33.86 -11.93
C GLU A 102 -12.05 34.21 -10.78
N LEU A 103 -10.77 33.90 -10.91
CA LEU A 103 -9.78 34.19 -9.87
C LEU A 103 -9.53 35.69 -9.69
N LYS A 104 -9.55 36.49 -10.75
CA LYS A 104 -9.42 37.96 -10.67
C LYS A 104 -10.55 38.63 -9.90
N MET A 105 -11.72 37.99 -9.83
CA MET A 105 -12.86 38.49 -9.06
C MET A 105 -12.76 38.17 -7.56
N LYS A 106 -11.81 37.34 -7.15
CA LYS A 106 -11.62 36.93 -5.75
C LYS A 106 -10.52 37.73 -5.07
N LYS A 107 -10.80 38.21 -3.87
CA LYS A 107 -9.80 38.74 -2.93
C LYS A 107 -9.26 37.58 -2.09
N ILE A 108 -8.06 37.11 -2.40
CA ILE A 108 -7.47 35.92 -1.79
C ILE A 108 -6.39 36.32 -0.77
N LEU A 109 -6.46 35.71 0.42
CA LEU A 109 -5.45 35.82 1.47
C LEU A 109 -4.83 34.46 1.77
N PHE A 110 -3.51 34.39 1.74
CA PHE A 110 -2.77 33.23 2.24
C PHE A 110 -2.30 33.47 3.68
N VAL A 111 -2.41 32.45 4.52
CA VAL A 111 -1.88 32.46 5.89
C VAL A 111 -0.87 31.33 6.02
N ALA A 112 0.41 31.68 6.05
CA ALA A 112 1.54 30.75 6.10
C ALA A 112 2.14 30.69 7.51
N GLY A 113 2.22 29.50 8.12
CA GLY A 113 2.83 29.28 9.43
C GLY A 113 4.19 28.58 9.34
N GLY A 114 5.29 29.30 9.57
CA GLY A 114 6.67 28.77 9.56
C GLY A 114 6.97 28.02 8.25
N LEU A 115 7.18 26.69 8.35
CA LEU A 115 7.40 25.82 7.19
C LEU A 115 6.23 25.85 6.17
N GLY A 116 5.03 26.24 6.60
CA GLY A 116 3.86 26.42 5.73
C GLY A 116 4.03 27.45 4.61
N ALA A 117 5.05 28.33 4.70
CA ALA A 117 5.39 29.22 3.59
C ALA A 117 5.86 28.48 2.33
N ALA A 118 6.50 27.31 2.48
CA ALA A 118 6.96 26.50 1.36
C ALA A 118 5.80 25.99 0.46
N PRO A 119 4.70 25.42 0.99
CA PRO A 119 3.50 25.10 0.20
C PRO A 119 2.72 26.30 -0.32
N VAL A 120 2.77 27.45 0.34
CA VAL A 120 2.08 28.67 -0.09
C VAL A 120 2.76 29.29 -1.31
N TYR A 121 4.10 29.32 -1.32
CA TYR A 121 4.89 29.90 -2.40
C TYR A 121 4.47 29.47 -3.82
N PRO A 122 4.35 28.16 -4.17
CA PRO A 122 3.99 27.74 -5.52
C PRO A 122 2.56 28.15 -5.90
N GLN A 123 1.65 28.31 -4.94
CA GLN A 123 0.28 28.79 -5.21
C GLN A 123 0.26 30.29 -5.51
N VAL A 124 0.98 31.08 -4.72
CA VAL A 124 1.15 32.52 -4.98
C VAL A 124 1.86 32.75 -6.31
N LYS A 125 2.91 31.97 -6.61
CA LYS A 125 3.64 32.02 -7.89
C LYS A 125 2.71 31.70 -9.08
N TYR A 126 1.84 30.70 -8.93
CA TYR A 126 0.83 30.35 -9.93
C TYR A 126 -0.16 31.50 -10.19
N LEU A 127 -0.66 32.17 -9.15
CA LEU A 127 -1.58 33.31 -9.29
C LEU A 127 -0.87 34.54 -9.87
N HIS A 128 0.35 34.84 -9.41
CA HIS A 128 1.16 35.93 -9.92
C HIS A 128 1.44 35.80 -11.43
N SER A 129 1.75 34.58 -11.91
CA SER A 129 1.96 34.33 -13.34
C SER A 129 0.74 34.62 -14.23
N ARG A 130 -0.44 34.77 -13.62
CA ARG A 130 -1.72 35.13 -14.27
C ARG A 130 -2.14 36.58 -14.01
N GLY A 131 -1.29 37.37 -13.36
CA GLY A 131 -1.55 38.76 -13.01
C GLY A 131 -2.64 38.92 -11.94
N ILE A 132 -2.73 37.97 -11.01
CA ILE A 132 -3.67 38.02 -9.88
C ILE A 132 -2.91 38.44 -8.63
N ASP A 133 -3.34 39.54 -8.03
CA ASP A 133 -2.80 40.06 -6.79
C ASP A 133 -3.38 39.31 -5.59
N VAL A 134 -2.52 38.92 -4.65
CA VAL A 134 -2.93 38.30 -3.39
C VAL A 134 -2.18 38.89 -2.20
N ASP A 135 -2.81 38.79 -1.04
CA ASP A 135 -2.19 39.15 0.24
C ASP A 135 -1.66 37.89 0.94
N VAL A 136 -0.57 38.02 1.68
CA VAL A 136 0.05 36.91 2.40
C VAL A 136 0.38 37.34 3.83
N ILE A 137 -0.15 36.65 4.83
CA ILE A 137 0.33 36.71 6.21
C ILE A 137 1.33 35.56 6.41
N MET A 138 2.53 35.88 6.88
CA MET A 138 3.56 34.90 7.26
C MET A 138 3.81 34.98 8.76
N GLY A 139 3.33 33.95 9.47
CA GLY A 139 3.47 33.81 10.92
C GLY A 139 4.57 32.84 11.30
N ALA A 140 5.32 33.14 12.36
CA ALA A 140 6.23 32.17 12.99
C ALA A 140 6.43 32.45 14.48
N LYS A 141 7.01 31.48 15.20
CA LYS A 141 7.32 31.68 16.63
C LYS A 141 8.36 32.76 16.86
N THR A 142 9.37 32.79 16.01
CA THR A 142 10.53 33.71 16.07
C THR A 142 10.95 34.09 14.65
N LYS A 143 11.80 35.12 14.52
CA LYS A 143 12.40 35.56 13.25
C LYS A 143 13.10 34.44 12.50
N GLU A 144 13.82 33.57 13.20
CA GLU A 144 14.62 32.48 12.61
C GLU A 144 13.76 31.40 11.95
N ALA A 145 12.45 31.39 12.20
CA ALA A 145 11.52 30.44 11.61
C ALA A 145 10.78 31.01 10.37
N ILE A 146 10.99 32.29 10.03
CA ILE A 146 10.48 32.88 8.79
C ILE A 146 11.35 32.43 7.61
N ILE A 147 10.73 31.86 6.59
CA ILE A 147 11.37 31.41 5.33
C ILE A 147 10.60 32.00 4.15
N TYR A 148 11.24 32.12 2.97
CA TYR A 148 10.62 32.62 1.73
C TYR A 148 10.13 34.08 1.75
N GLU A 149 10.46 34.91 2.74
CA GLU A 149 9.99 36.32 2.81
C GLU A 149 10.30 37.11 1.53
N GLU A 150 11.56 37.13 1.12
CA GLU A 150 12.01 37.89 -0.06
C GLU A 150 11.46 37.31 -1.37
N ASP A 151 11.25 36.00 -1.42
CA ASP A 151 10.67 35.35 -2.58
C ASP A 151 9.16 35.65 -2.68
N MET A 152 8.46 35.71 -1.54
CA MET A 152 7.05 36.06 -1.46
C MET A 152 6.81 37.53 -1.81
N LYS A 153 7.65 38.46 -1.32
CA LYS A 153 7.54 39.90 -1.62
C LYS A 153 7.67 40.23 -3.10
N LYS A 154 8.33 39.37 -3.89
CA LYS A 154 8.46 39.56 -5.35
C LYS A 154 7.18 39.24 -6.11
N ILE A 155 6.30 38.39 -5.55
CA ILE A 155 5.17 37.81 -6.27
C ILE A 155 3.81 38.14 -5.65
N ALA A 156 3.74 38.40 -4.34
CA ALA A 156 2.53 38.81 -3.64
C ALA A 156 2.36 40.34 -3.69
N LYS A 157 1.11 40.80 -3.62
CA LYS A 157 0.79 42.23 -3.56
C LYS A 157 1.24 42.84 -2.23
N ASN A 158 0.88 42.19 -1.13
CA ASN A 158 1.30 42.56 0.21
C ASN A 158 1.76 41.32 0.99
N VAL A 159 2.82 41.49 1.78
CA VAL A 159 3.33 40.47 2.70
C VAL A 159 3.37 41.05 4.11
N TYR A 160 2.66 40.40 5.03
CA TYR A 160 2.53 40.77 6.43
C TYR A 160 3.28 39.78 7.30
N ILE A 161 4.33 40.24 7.98
CA ILE A 161 5.13 39.37 8.85
C ILE A 161 4.66 39.49 10.30
N VAL A 162 4.40 38.34 10.92
CA VAL A 162 3.92 38.24 12.29
C VAL A 162 4.79 37.26 13.07
N THR A 163 5.25 37.64 14.27
CA THR A 163 5.97 36.74 15.16
C THR A 163 5.32 36.66 16.54
N ASP A 164 5.22 35.45 17.09
CA ASP A 164 4.60 35.22 18.41
C ASP A 164 5.36 35.99 19.52
N ASP A 165 6.69 36.02 19.43
CA ASP A 165 7.57 36.65 20.42
C ASP A 165 7.91 38.13 20.14
N GLY A 166 7.47 38.67 18.99
CA GLY A 166 7.78 40.04 18.57
C GLY A 166 9.21 40.26 18.07
N SER A 167 9.97 39.19 17.82
CA SER A 167 11.36 39.28 17.33
C SER A 167 11.48 39.90 15.93
N TYR A 168 10.42 39.87 15.11
CA TYR A 168 10.41 40.45 13.77
C TYR A 168 8.99 40.72 13.24
N GLY A 169 8.82 41.78 12.47
CA GLY A 169 7.49 42.20 12.00
C GLY A 169 6.61 42.67 13.15
N ARG A 170 5.32 42.31 13.13
CA ARG A 170 4.37 42.62 14.21
C ARG A 170 4.34 41.49 15.23
N GLN A 171 4.27 41.85 16.51
CA GLN A 171 4.07 40.87 17.59
C GLN A 171 2.61 40.39 17.61
N GLY A 172 2.39 39.07 17.66
CA GLY A 172 1.07 38.46 17.82
C GLY A 172 0.93 37.13 17.09
N LEU A 173 -0.30 36.64 16.96
CA LEU A 173 -0.64 35.47 16.16
C LEU A 173 -1.16 35.90 14.78
N VAL A 174 -1.11 35.00 13.80
CA VAL A 174 -1.65 35.26 12.45
C VAL A 174 -3.13 35.66 12.46
N THR A 175 -3.90 35.19 13.44
CA THR A 175 -5.32 35.56 13.63
C THR A 175 -5.49 37.00 14.06
N ASN A 176 -4.54 37.57 14.83
CA ASN A 176 -4.57 38.98 15.21
C ASN A 176 -4.32 39.86 13.99
N GLU A 177 -3.40 39.46 13.11
CA GLU A 177 -3.15 40.20 11.88
C GLU A 177 -4.31 40.08 10.88
N LEU A 178 -4.93 38.90 10.76
CA LEU A 178 -6.16 38.72 9.97
C LEU A 178 -7.27 39.68 10.43
N GLU A 179 -7.54 39.69 11.74
CA GLU A 179 -8.53 40.59 12.37
C GLU A 179 -8.19 42.05 12.12
N ARG A 180 -6.93 42.44 12.26
CA ARG A 180 -6.45 43.80 11.95
C ARG A 180 -6.73 44.20 10.50
N LEU A 181 -6.40 43.33 9.54
CA LEU A 181 -6.60 43.63 8.12
C LEU A 181 -8.08 43.84 7.80
N ILE A 182 -8.97 43.06 8.41
CA ILE A 182 -10.42 43.17 8.20
C ILE A 182 -11.01 44.38 8.93
N GLU A 183 -10.68 44.54 10.23
CA GLU A 183 -11.33 45.52 11.09
C GLU A 183 -10.70 46.91 11.02
N GLU A 184 -9.37 47.00 10.99
CA GLU A 184 -8.65 48.27 10.97
C GLU A 184 -8.38 48.73 9.53
N GLU A 185 -7.85 47.85 8.67
CA GLU A 185 -7.54 48.20 7.27
C GLU A 185 -8.74 48.06 6.33
N LYS A 186 -9.88 47.59 6.81
CA LYS A 186 -11.13 47.43 6.04
C LYS A 186 -10.94 46.60 4.76
N LYS A 187 -10.03 45.62 4.80
CA LYS A 187 -9.87 44.64 3.72
C LYS A 187 -11.00 43.62 3.76
N GLU A 188 -11.38 43.16 2.58
CA GLU A 188 -12.36 42.10 2.40
C GLU A 188 -11.67 40.94 1.71
N TYR A 189 -12.02 39.71 2.08
CA TYR A 189 -11.47 38.50 1.47
C TYR A 189 -12.59 37.51 1.18
N ASP A 190 -12.58 36.94 -0.03
CA ASP A 190 -13.52 35.91 -0.46
C ASP A 190 -13.02 34.51 -0.10
N LEU A 191 -11.71 34.36 0.02
CA LEU A 191 -11.04 33.09 0.25
C LEU A 191 -9.79 33.27 1.11
N VAL A 192 -9.69 32.46 2.16
CA VAL A 192 -8.46 32.30 2.95
C VAL A 192 -7.89 30.91 2.75
N ILE A 193 -6.60 30.81 2.43
CA ILE A 193 -5.87 29.54 2.36
C ILE A 193 -4.83 29.52 3.47
N ALA A 194 -5.06 28.69 4.49
CA ALA A 194 -4.20 28.61 5.66
C ALA A 194 -3.36 27.33 5.67
N ILE A 195 -2.04 27.46 5.72
CA ILE A 195 -1.11 26.33 5.69
C ILE A 195 -0.03 26.53 6.75
N GLY A 196 0.12 25.56 7.65
CA GLY A 196 1.10 25.63 8.73
C GLY A 196 0.82 24.59 9.82
N PRO A 197 1.21 24.85 11.07
CA PRO A 197 0.87 23.98 12.19
C PRO A 197 -0.65 23.78 12.30
N MET A 198 -1.09 22.54 12.53
CA MET A 198 -2.52 22.19 12.57
C MET A 198 -3.32 23.02 13.59
N ILE A 199 -2.70 23.39 14.71
CA ILE A 199 -3.30 24.27 15.71
C ILE A 199 -3.50 25.70 15.19
N MET A 200 -2.54 26.24 14.42
CA MET A 200 -2.65 27.56 13.80
C MET A 200 -3.77 27.55 12.75
N MET A 201 -3.84 26.50 11.93
CA MET A 201 -4.91 26.34 10.96
C MET A 201 -6.28 26.28 11.65
N LYS A 202 -6.42 25.48 12.72
CA LYS A 202 -7.66 25.42 13.51
C LYS A 202 -8.11 26.81 13.99
N PHE A 203 -7.21 27.59 14.59
CA PHE A 203 -7.56 28.94 15.09
C PHE A 203 -7.82 29.94 13.96
N THR A 204 -7.13 29.81 12.84
CA THR A 204 -7.40 30.63 11.63
C THR A 204 -8.82 30.37 11.14
N VAL A 205 -9.24 29.12 11.08
CA VAL A 205 -10.59 28.72 10.66
C VAL A 205 -11.68 29.21 11.61
N LEU A 206 -11.43 29.14 12.93
CA LEU A 206 -12.36 29.70 13.91
C LEU A 206 -12.53 31.21 13.71
N LYS A 207 -11.42 31.93 13.46
CA LYS A 207 -11.44 33.38 13.24
C LYS A 207 -12.09 33.75 11.89
N THR A 208 -11.79 33.07 10.79
CA THR A 208 -12.42 33.34 9.48
C THR A 208 -13.92 33.05 9.49
N LYS A 209 -14.37 32.08 10.29
CA LYS A 209 -15.79 31.78 10.49
C LYS A 209 -16.56 32.94 11.12
N GLU A 210 -15.93 33.71 12.02
CA GLU A 210 -16.54 34.94 12.60
C GLU A 210 -16.87 35.97 11.52
N TYR A 211 -16.12 35.97 10.41
CA TYR A 211 -16.30 36.88 9.28
C TYR A 211 -16.97 36.22 8.06
N ASN A 212 -17.44 34.97 8.19
CA ASN A 212 -18.08 34.21 7.10
C ASN A 212 -17.22 34.09 5.82
N ILE A 213 -15.90 33.89 6.00
CA ILE A 213 -14.94 33.75 4.89
C ILE A 213 -14.69 32.27 4.61
N LYS A 214 -14.82 31.84 3.34
CA LYS A 214 -14.48 30.47 2.93
C LYS A 214 -13.01 30.20 3.23
N THR A 215 -12.74 29.11 3.96
CA THR A 215 -11.36 28.77 4.33
C THR A 215 -10.95 27.40 3.79
N ILE A 216 -9.79 27.33 3.16
CA ILE A 216 -9.13 26.08 2.76
C ILE A 216 -7.91 25.89 3.66
N VAL A 217 -7.68 24.65 4.08
CA VAL A 217 -6.46 24.28 4.81
C VAL A 217 -5.75 23.14 4.12
N SER A 218 -4.42 23.12 4.20
CA SER A 218 -3.60 22.01 3.69
C SER A 218 -3.10 21.14 4.85
N LEU A 219 -3.53 19.89 4.89
CA LEU A 219 -3.23 18.96 5.98
C LEU A 219 -2.11 18.00 5.58
N ASN A 220 -1.18 17.77 6.51
CA ASN A 220 -0.14 16.73 6.39
C ASN A 220 -0.27 15.69 7.53
N PRO A 221 -1.29 14.81 7.49
CA PRO A 221 -1.42 13.73 8.46
C PRO A 221 -0.37 12.64 8.24
N ILE A 222 -0.36 11.62 9.10
CA ILE A 222 0.54 10.46 8.96
C ILE A 222 0.26 9.74 7.65
N MET A 223 1.29 9.54 6.82
CA MET A 223 1.21 8.80 5.56
C MET A 223 2.21 7.65 5.57
N VAL A 224 1.80 6.48 5.10
CA VAL A 224 2.70 5.32 4.94
C VAL A 224 2.93 5.10 3.45
N ASP A 225 1.89 4.81 2.68
CA ASP A 225 2.01 4.54 1.24
C ASP A 225 1.97 5.81 0.37
N GLY A 226 1.13 6.79 0.71
CA GLY A 226 0.88 7.99 -0.09
C GLY A 226 -0.12 7.79 -1.24
N THR A 227 -0.73 6.62 -1.36
CA THR A 227 -1.67 6.28 -2.44
C THR A 227 -3.09 5.97 -1.94
N GLY A 228 -3.30 6.04 -0.61
CA GLY A 228 -4.57 5.75 0.06
C GLY A 228 -4.82 4.27 0.37
N MET A 229 -4.01 3.37 -0.18
CA MET A 229 -4.15 1.92 -0.01
C MET A 229 -3.89 1.45 1.43
N CYS A 230 -3.06 2.17 2.19
CA CYS A 230 -2.86 1.84 3.61
C CYS A 230 -3.99 2.39 4.51
N GLY A 231 -4.60 3.51 4.16
CA GLY A 231 -5.61 4.19 5.00
C GLY A 231 -5.07 4.84 6.29
N ALA A 232 -3.75 5.00 6.44
CA ALA A 232 -3.14 5.71 7.57
C ALA A 232 -3.48 7.22 7.56
N CYS A 233 -3.47 7.81 6.35
CA CYS A 233 -3.70 9.23 6.08
C CYS A 233 -5.17 9.67 6.23
N ARG A 234 -5.99 8.87 6.91
CA ARG A 234 -7.44 9.09 7.00
C ARG A 234 -7.83 10.15 8.03
N LEU A 235 -8.89 10.87 7.72
CA LEU A 235 -9.50 11.91 8.54
C LEU A 235 -11.01 11.99 8.25
N THR A 236 -11.78 12.42 9.23
CA THR A 236 -13.20 12.75 9.06
C THR A 236 -13.38 14.13 8.42
N VAL A 237 -14.00 14.17 7.24
CA VAL A 237 -14.40 15.39 6.51
C VAL A 237 -15.88 15.26 6.15
N ASN A 238 -16.69 16.23 6.57
CA ASN A 238 -18.15 16.27 6.37
C ASN A 238 -18.84 14.94 6.78
N GLY A 239 -18.46 14.43 7.96
CA GLY A 239 -18.98 13.17 8.51
C GLY A 239 -18.53 11.89 7.80
N SER A 240 -17.69 11.98 6.77
CA SER A 240 -17.20 10.84 6.00
C SER A 240 -15.69 10.69 6.13
N VAL A 241 -15.19 9.45 6.04
CA VAL A 241 -13.74 9.20 6.00
C VAL A 241 -13.18 9.62 4.63
N LYS A 242 -12.15 10.45 4.65
CA LYS A 242 -11.35 10.86 3.49
C LYS A 242 -9.88 10.53 3.72
N PHE A 243 -9.11 10.40 2.64
CA PHE A 243 -7.69 10.09 2.66
C PHE A 243 -6.90 11.32 2.18
N ALA A 244 -6.15 12.01 3.06
CA ALA A 244 -5.39 13.22 2.65
C ALA A 244 -4.45 13.00 1.46
N CYS A 245 -3.89 11.80 1.37
CA CYS A 245 -2.97 11.43 0.32
C CYS A 245 -3.61 11.23 -1.07
N VAL A 246 -4.95 11.11 -1.15
CA VAL A 246 -5.71 10.92 -2.39
C VAL A 246 -6.75 12.02 -2.62
N ASP A 247 -7.50 12.36 -1.57
CA ASP A 247 -8.57 13.35 -1.58
C ASP A 247 -8.07 14.77 -1.32
N GLY A 248 -6.97 14.92 -0.59
CA GLY A 248 -6.35 16.19 -0.20
C GLY A 248 -5.05 16.46 -0.96
N PRO A 249 -4.07 17.18 -0.39
CA PRO A 249 -3.96 17.56 1.01
C PRO A 249 -4.82 18.78 1.40
N GLU A 250 -5.37 19.52 0.42
CA GLU A 250 -6.23 20.67 0.65
C GLU A 250 -7.70 20.27 0.85
N PHE A 251 -8.32 20.83 1.88
CA PHE A 251 -9.71 20.58 2.27
C PHE A 251 -10.40 21.87 2.69
N VAL A 252 -11.72 21.94 2.45
CA VAL A 252 -12.59 22.97 3.00
C VAL A 252 -12.63 22.82 4.51
N ALA A 253 -12.23 23.86 5.23
CA ALA A 253 -11.79 23.71 6.60
C ALA A 253 -12.92 23.48 7.60
N GLU A 254 -14.12 24.02 7.32
CA GLU A 254 -15.30 23.89 8.16
C GLU A 254 -15.84 22.45 8.20
N GLU A 255 -15.44 21.63 7.22
CA GLU A 255 -15.84 20.23 7.13
C GLU A 255 -14.96 19.29 7.95
N ILE A 256 -13.82 19.77 8.46
CA ILE A 256 -12.77 18.93 9.05
C ILE A 256 -12.97 18.76 10.57
N ASN A 257 -12.82 17.54 11.04
CA ASN A 257 -12.67 17.28 12.48
C ASN A 257 -11.22 17.52 12.94
N PHE A 258 -10.88 18.77 13.27
CA PHE A 258 -9.53 19.14 13.71
C PHE A 258 -9.07 18.44 15.00
N ASP A 259 -9.98 18.17 15.94
CA ASP A 259 -9.62 17.53 17.20
C ASP A 259 -9.22 16.06 16.99
N GLU A 260 -9.91 15.37 16.09
CA GLU A 260 -9.51 14.03 15.64
C GLU A 260 -8.16 14.07 14.92
N ALA A 261 -7.98 14.97 13.95
CA ALA A 261 -6.75 15.07 13.18
C ALA A 261 -5.52 15.36 14.08
N LEU A 262 -5.66 16.27 15.06
CA LEU A 262 -4.60 16.59 16.03
C LEU A 262 -4.23 15.39 16.90
N ARG A 263 -5.23 14.65 17.41
CA ARG A 263 -5.00 13.44 18.22
C ARG A 263 -4.28 12.35 17.43
N ARG A 264 -4.68 12.14 16.17
CA ARG A 264 -4.05 11.15 15.28
C ARG A 264 -2.62 11.52 14.95
N GLN A 265 -2.34 12.78 14.64
CA GLN A 265 -0.98 13.25 14.34
C GLN A 265 -0.01 13.03 15.52
N ALA A 266 -0.51 13.04 16.76
CA ALA A 266 0.28 12.80 17.96
C ALA A 266 0.48 11.31 18.31
N MET A 267 -0.11 10.36 17.55
CA MET A 267 -0.15 8.93 17.88
C MET A 267 1.24 8.31 18.13
N TYR A 268 2.24 8.70 17.35
CA TYR A 268 3.61 8.16 17.40
C TYR A 268 4.64 9.05 18.11
N LYS A 269 4.24 10.22 18.62
CA LYS A 269 5.18 11.17 19.26
C LYS A 269 5.95 10.54 20.43
N THR A 270 5.26 9.72 21.23
CA THR A 270 5.87 8.99 22.36
C THR A 270 6.83 7.87 21.92
N VAL A 271 6.63 7.31 20.73
CA VAL A 271 7.52 6.29 20.15
C VAL A 271 8.79 6.95 19.60
N GLU A 272 8.66 8.10 18.93
CA GLU A 272 9.78 8.91 18.46
C GLU A 272 10.66 9.45 19.61
N GLU A 273 10.05 9.74 20.76
CA GLU A 273 10.77 10.16 21.97
C GLU A 273 11.50 8.98 22.65
N LYS A 274 10.90 7.78 22.70
CA LYS A 274 11.51 6.56 23.26
C LYS A 274 12.60 5.95 22.35
N GLY A 275 12.45 6.06 21.03
CA GLY A 275 13.48 5.67 20.05
C GLY A 275 14.79 6.45 20.17
N LYS A 276 14.82 7.54 20.97
CA LYS A 276 16.03 8.27 21.34
C LYS A 276 16.80 7.67 22.52
N ILE A 277 16.20 6.77 23.32
CA ILE A 277 16.72 6.37 24.64
C ILE A 277 17.18 4.90 24.70
N ASN A 278 16.68 4.00 23.85
CA ASN A 278 17.11 2.60 23.87
C ASN A 278 17.92 2.22 22.62
N LYS A 279 19.23 2.54 22.67
CA LYS A 279 20.27 1.83 21.92
C LYS A 279 21.15 1.08 22.92
N LYS A 280 20.67 -0.05 23.44
CA LYS A 280 21.53 -1.04 24.07
C LYS A 280 21.29 -2.38 23.41
N LYS A 281 22.30 -2.81 22.65
CA LYS A 281 22.46 -4.17 22.16
C LYS A 281 22.68 -5.08 23.36
N ASP A 282 21.82 -6.07 23.54
CA ASP A 282 22.22 -7.32 24.16
C ASP A 282 22.58 -8.29 23.03
N ASP A 283 23.89 -8.39 22.80
CA ASP A 283 24.49 -9.41 21.94
C ASP A 283 24.36 -10.75 22.69
N LYS A 284 23.46 -11.61 22.23
CA LYS A 284 23.49 -13.03 22.58
C LYS A 284 23.64 -13.83 21.30
N SER A 285 24.86 -14.33 21.11
CA SER A 285 25.16 -15.43 20.21
C SER A 285 24.23 -16.60 20.52
N ILE A 286 23.40 -16.97 19.55
CA ILE A 286 22.62 -18.19 19.58
C ILE A 286 23.58 -19.33 19.22
N ASP A 287 23.81 -20.22 20.16
CA ASP A 287 24.44 -21.51 19.90
C ASP A 287 23.57 -22.31 18.94
N VAL A 288 24.22 -22.85 17.92
CA VAL A 288 23.62 -23.76 16.94
C VAL A 288 23.29 -25.07 17.64
N CYS A 289 22.04 -25.26 18.05
CA CYS A 289 21.58 -26.54 18.58
C CYS A 289 21.30 -27.53 17.45
N GLU A 290 21.71 -28.76 17.72
CA GLU A 290 21.85 -29.88 16.82
C GLU A 290 20.52 -30.30 16.15
N MET A 291 20.64 -30.76 14.90
CA MET A 291 19.58 -31.47 14.19
C MET A 291 19.22 -32.76 14.93
N ASP A 292 18.05 -32.78 15.55
CA ASP A 292 17.48 -34.04 16.04
C ASP A 292 17.20 -35.00 14.88
N LYS A 293 17.67 -36.22 15.05
CA LYS A 293 17.44 -37.35 14.15
C LYS A 293 15.95 -37.71 14.23
N LEU A 294 15.27 -37.64 13.08
CA LEU A 294 13.92 -38.18 12.89
C LEU A 294 13.82 -39.63 13.37
N ASP A 295 12.94 -39.87 14.34
CA ASP A 295 12.52 -41.19 14.75
C ASP A 295 11.82 -41.90 13.59
N LYS A 296 12.44 -42.98 13.12
CA LYS A 296 11.82 -43.93 12.19
C LYS A 296 10.79 -44.76 12.96
N LYS A 297 9.50 -44.44 12.78
CA LYS A 297 8.36 -45.37 12.56
C LYS A 297 7.02 -44.64 12.69
N ASP A 298 6.66 -43.87 11.67
CA ASP A 298 5.25 -43.76 11.29
C ASP A 298 5.08 -44.57 10.01
N SER A 299 4.22 -45.59 10.04
CA SER A 299 3.89 -46.35 8.84
C SER A 299 3.25 -45.40 7.84
N PHE A 300 3.84 -45.23 6.66
CA PHE A 300 3.29 -44.38 5.60
C PHE A 300 1.85 -44.80 5.26
N ASP A 301 0.88 -43.99 5.70
CA ASP A 301 -0.52 -44.16 5.35
C ASP A 301 -0.80 -43.44 4.03
N ARG A 302 -0.96 -44.22 2.95
CA ARG A 302 -1.28 -43.69 1.61
C ARG A 302 -2.58 -42.87 1.58
N LYS A 303 -3.45 -42.99 2.59
CA LYS A 303 -4.71 -42.24 2.69
C LYS A 303 -4.53 -40.80 3.19
N LYS A 304 -3.37 -40.46 3.79
CA LYS A 304 -3.07 -39.12 4.30
C LYS A 304 -1.92 -38.48 3.53
N LYS A 305 -1.90 -37.16 3.46
CA LYS A 305 -0.76 -36.39 2.95
C LYS A 305 0.45 -36.66 3.82
N VAL A 306 1.63 -36.68 3.21
CA VAL A 306 2.88 -36.56 3.96
C VAL A 306 2.84 -35.22 4.71
N LYS A 307 2.99 -35.28 6.04
CA LYS A 307 2.96 -34.08 6.88
C LYS A 307 4.10 -33.15 6.50
N ASP A 308 3.84 -31.85 6.55
CA ASP A 308 4.87 -30.84 6.34
C ASP A 308 5.80 -30.74 7.54
N ILE A 309 6.98 -30.19 7.33
CA ILE A 309 7.87 -29.78 8.43
C ILE A 309 7.47 -28.37 8.81
N VAL A 310 6.93 -28.18 10.01
CA VAL A 310 6.52 -26.86 10.51
C VAL A 310 7.31 -26.49 11.75
N GLN A 311 7.56 -25.19 11.93
CA GLN A 311 8.08 -24.68 13.20
C GLN A 311 7.08 -24.94 14.35
N PRO A 312 7.56 -25.29 15.56
CA PRO A 312 6.72 -25.34 16.75
C PRO A 312 6.01 -24.01 17.00
N ALA A 313 4.77 -24.07 17.48
CA ALA A 313 3.95 -22.88 17.69
C ALA A 313 4.57 -21.91 18.72
N GLU A 314 5.18 -22.44 19.78
CA GLU A 314 5.84 -21.65 20.84
C GLU A 314 7.07 -20.89 20.35
N ASP A 315 7.79 -21.41 19.36
CA ASP A 315 8.96 -20.75 18.77
C ASP A 315 8.54 -19.72 17.70
N ARG A 316 7.64 -20.12 16.78
CA ARG A 316 7.29 -19.33 15.60
C ARG A 316 6.48 -18.07 15.88
N ILE A 317 5.93 -17.94 17.09
CA ILE A 317 5.29 -16.70 17.55
C ILE A 317 6.30 -15.61 17.93
N ASN A 318 7.59 -15.94 18.08
CA ASN A 318 8.63 -14.99 18.48
C ASN A 318 9.50 -14.51 17.31
N ASN A 319 9.17 -14.91 16.07
CA ASN A 319 9.91 -14.53 14.88
C ASN A 319 8.97 -14.39 13.65
N PHE A 320 9.52 -13.86 12.57
CA PHE A 320 8.85 -13.69 11.28
C PHE A 320 9.35 -14.68 10.21
N GLU A 321 10.09 -15.72 10.59
CA GLU A 321 10.59 -16.74 9.66
C GLU A 321 9.45 -17.62 9.13
N GLU A 322 9.68 -18.26 7.98
CA GLU A 322 8.69 -19.10 7.30
C GLU A 322 8.22 -20.26 8.19
N VAL A 323 6.91 -20.34 8.47
CA VAL A 323 6.35 -21.36 9.38
C VAL A 323 6.53 -22.78 8.83
N SER A 324 6.20 -22.98 7.56
CA SER A 324 6.41 -24.26 6.89
C SER A 324 7.82 -24.28 6.28
N LYS A 325 8.62 -25.28 6.62
CA LYS A 325 9.96 -25.52 6.10
C LYS A 325 9.96 -26.33 4.80
N GLY A 326 8.79 -26.85 4.38
CA GLY A 326 8.63 -27.61 3.15
C GLY A 326 9.11 -29.06 3.23
N TYR A 327 9.04 -29.75 2.09
CA TYR A 327 9.43 -31.15 1.99
C TYR A 327 10.92 -31.34 1.75
N THR A 328 11.45 -32.44 2.31
CA THR A 328 12.71 -33.03 1.82
C THR A 328 12.47 -33.78 0.50
N ALA A 329 13.54 -34.11 -0.23
CA ALA A 329 13.43 -34.92 -1.45
C ALA A 329 12.72 -36.26 -1.20
N GLU A 330 13.04 -36.95 -0.10
CA GLU A 330 12.41 -38.22 0.26
C GLU A 330 10.90 -38.04 0.52
N MET A 331 10.50 -36.99 1.23
CA MET A 331 9.09 -36.67 1.50
C MET A 331 8.33 -36.33 0.21
N ALA A 332 8.93 -35.52 -0.66
CA ALA A 332 8.33 -35.12 -1.93
C ALA A 332 8.14 -36.32 -2.86
N MET A 333 9.16 -37.18 -2.99
CA MET A 333 9.06 -38.42 -3.76
C MET A 333 7.99 -39.35 -3.19
N LEU A 334 7.92 -39.49 -1.86
CA LEU A 334 6.92 -40.31 -1.19
C LEU A 334 5.50 -39.80 -1.43
N GLU A 335 5.27 -38.49 -1.27
CA GLU A 335 3.97 -37.86 -1.56
C GLU A 335 3.59 -38.01 -3.04
N ALA A 336 4.55 -37.86 -3.96
CA ALA A 336 4.33 -38.03 -5.39
C ALA A 336 3.84 -39.44 -5.75
N THR A 337 4.19 -40.48 -4.96
CA THR A 337 3.67 -41.85 -5.16
C THR A 337 2.15 -41.98 -4.97
N ARG A 338 1.50 -41.01 -4.31
CA ARG A 338 0.04 -41.00 -4.09
C ARG A 338 -0.73 -40.55 -5.33
N CYS A 339 -0.07 -39.88 -6.28
CA CYS A 339 -0.69 -39.45 -7.52
C CYS A 339 -1.05 -40.65 -8.40
N LEU A 340 -2.27 -40.67 -8.91
CA LEU A 340 -2.79 -41.76 -9.75
C LEU A 340 -2.41 -41.61 -11.24
N ASN A 341 -1.73 -40.53 -11.62
CA ASN A 341 -1.45 -40.16 -13.00
C ASN A 341 -2.70 -40.27 -13.90
N CYS A 342 -3.76 -39.57 -13.49
CA CYS A 342 -5.08 -39.67 -14.11
C CYS A 342 -5.06 -39.31 -15.59
N LYS A 343 -5.62 -40.17 -16.46
CA LYS A 343 -5.76 -39.88 -17.91
C LYS A 343 -6.57 -38.61 -18.22
N LYS A 344 -7.56 -38.30 -17.37
CA LYS A 344 -8.36 -37.07 -17.41
C LYS A 344 -8.21 -36.36 -16.07
N PRO A 345 -7.13 -35.59 -15.87
CA PRO A 345 -6.84 -34.98 -14.59
C PRO A 345 -7.78 -33.81 -14.33
N LEU A 346 -8.60 -33.89 -13.27
CA LEU A 346 -9.44 -32.76 -12.85
C LEU A 346 -8.63 -31.63 -12.21
N CYS A 347 -7.43 -31.92 -11.70
CA CYS A 347 -6.58 -30.93 -11.05
C CYS A 347 -6.02 -29.86 -12.01
N VAL A 348 -5.84 -30.19 -13.29
CA VAL A 348 -5.30 -29.28 -14.31
C VAL A 348 -6.29 -28.15 -14.67
N PRO A 349 -7.54 -28.42 -15.12
CA PRO A 349 -8.49 -27.35 -15.44
C PRO A 349 -8.94 -26.55 -14.22
N SER A 350 -8.82 -27.10 -13.01
CA SER A 350 -9.07 -26.38 -11.76
C SER A 350 -7.92 -25.47 -11.33
N CYS A 351 -6.75 -25.56 -11.97
CA CYS A 351 -5.66 -24.63 -11.79
C CYS A 351 -5.84 -23.44 -12.75
N PRO A 352 -5.95 -22.19 -12.28
CA PRO A 352 -6.22 -21.04 -13.16
C PRO A 352 -5.15 -20.77 -14.24
N VAL A 353 -3.94 -21.31 -14.09
CA VAL A 353 -2.86 -21.24 -15.08
C VAL A 353 -2.58 -22.58 -15.77
N ASN A 354 -3.40 -23.61 -15.51
CA ASN A 354 -3.34 -24.94 -16.10
C ASN A 354 -1.98 -25.64 -15.97
N VAL A 355 -1.39 -25.64 -14.77
CA VAL A 355 -0.14 -26.40 -14.52
C VAL A 355 -0.31 -27.86 -14.94
N HIS A 356 0.68 -28.40 -15.64
CA HIS A 356 0.73 -29.81 -16.06
C HIS A 356 1.02 -30.74 -14.86
N ILE A 357 0.07 -30.79 -13.93
CA ILE A 357 0.24 -31.36 -12.59
C ILE A 357 0.69 -32.84 -12.61
N PRO A 358 0.03 -33.76 -13.34
CA PRO A 358 0.45 -35.15 -13.36
C PRO A 358 1.88 -35.32 -13.90
N GLU A 359 2.25 -34.53 -14.91
CA GLU A 359 3.55 -34.64 -15.58
C GLU A 359 4.70 -34.27 -14.64
N PHE A 360 4.64 -33.12 -13.98
CA PHE A 360 5.71 -32.74 -13.06
C PHE A 360 5.76 -33.67 -11.84
N ILE A 361 4.61 -34.14 -11.32
CA ILE A 361 4.58 -35.06 -10.17
C ILE A 361 5.20 -36.40 -10.54
N MET A 362 5.00 -36.90 -11.77
CA MET A 362 5.66 -38.11 -12.23
C MET A 362 7.18 -37.94 -12.31
N GLU A 363 7.67 -36.78 -12.74
CA GLU A 363 9.11 -36.49 -12.68
C GLU A 363 9.64 -36.40 -11.24
N VAL A 364 8.87 -35.82 -10.30
CA VAL A 364 9.23 -35.82 -8.88
C VAL A 364 9.31 -37.24 -8.34
N LYS A 365 8.36 -38.11 -8.69
CA LYS A 365 8.34 -39.51 -8.26
C LYS A 365 9.61 -40.27 -8.68
N GLU A 366 10.14 -39.97 -9.87
CA GLU A 366 11.38 -40.57 -10.40
C GLU A 366 12.66 -39.83 -9.94
N GLY A 367 12.55 -38.74 -9.17
CA GLY A 367 13.68 -37.94 -8.69
C GLY A 367 14.22 -36.91 -9.70
N ASN A 368 13.53 -36.68 -10.82
CA ASN A 368 13.94 -35.78 -11.90
C ASN A 368 13.48 -34.32 -11.65
N PHE A 369 13.93 -33.71 -10.56
CA PHE A 369 13.41 -32.41 -10.10
C PHE A 369 13.65 -31.25 -11.07
N GLU A 370 14.77 -31.24 -11.81
CA GLU A 370 15.04 -30.23 -12.84
C GLU A 370 14.02 -30.28 -13.98
N LYS A 371 13.66 -31.49 -14.43
CA LYS A 371 12.64 -31.68 -15.46
C LYS A 371 11.26 -31.31 -14.95
N ALA A 372 10.94 -31.65 -13.69
CA ALA A 372 9.72 -31.19 -13.04
C ALA A 372 9.63 -29.66 -13.01
N ALA A 373 10.72 -28.96 -12.66
CA ALA A 373 10.77 -27.50 -12.62
C ALA A 373 10.55 -26.88 -14.00
N LYS A 374 11.13 -27.48 -15.05
CA LYS A 374 10.90 -27.07 -16.43
C LYS A 374 9.43 -27.13 -16.81
N ILE A 375 8.77 -28.25 -16.52
CA ILE A 375 7.34 -28.48 -16.82
C ILE A 375 6.46 -27.43 -16.11
N ILE A 376 6.75 -27.13 -14.84
CA ILE A 376 6.00 -26.11 -14.10
C ILE A 376 6.17 -24.72 -14.74
N LYS A 377 7.41 -24.32 -15.08
CA LYS A 377 7.72 -22.99 -15.66
C LYS A 377 7.13 -22.75 -17.05
N GLU A 378 6.67 -23.79 -17.76
CA GLU A 378 5.91 -23.63 -19.01
C GLU A 378 4.57 -22.91 -18.79
N THR A 379 3.97 -23.08 -17.62
CA THR A 379 2.61 -22.61 -17.32
C THR A 379 2.54 -21.68 -16.11
N ASN A 380 3.45 -21.77 -15.15
CA ASN A 380 3.45 -20.91 -13.98
C ASN A 380 4.69 -20.02 -13.92
N SER A 381 4.48 -18.70 -13.86
CA SER A 381 5.57 -17.72 -13.76
C SER A 381 6.10 -17.55 -12.34
N LEU A 382 5.35 -17.96 -11.31
CA LEU A 382 5.65 -17.75 -9.88
C LEU A 382 5.46 -19.04 -9.04
N PRO A 383 6.01 -20.19 -9.43
CA PRO A 383 5.69 -21.47 -8.78
C PRO A 383 6.09 -21.52 -7.30
N ALA A 384 7.19 -20.88 -6.90
CA ALA A 384 7.59 -20.83 -5.49
C ALA A 384 6.60 -20.03 -4.64
N VAL A 385 5.92 -19.04 -5.23
CA VAL A 385 4.86 -18.27 -4.59
C VAL A 385 3.56 -19.09 -4.56
N CYS A 386 3.13 -19.64 -5.69
CA CYS A 386 1.86 -20.36 -5.82
C CYS A 386 1.79 -21.58 -4.91
N GLY A 387 2.88 -22.36 -4.81
CA GLY A 387 2.94 -23.52 -3.92
C GLY A 387 2.76 -23.16 -2.43
N ARG A 388 3.07 -21.91 -2.04
CA ARG A 388 2.90 -21.41 -0.66
C ARG A 388 1.52 -20.83 -0.38
N VAL A 389 0.98 -20.04 -1.30
CA VAL A 389 -0.15 -19.14 -1.00
C VAL A 389 -1.47 -19.50 -1.66
N CYS A 390 -1.49 -20.43 -2.63
CA CYS A 390 -2.74 -20.84 -3.25
C CYS A 390 -3.67 -21.50 -2.22
N PRO A 391 -4.99 -21.26 -2.26
CA PRO A 391 -5.96 -22.03 -1.50
C PRO A 391 -6.25 -23.34 -2.24
N GLN A 392 -5.30 -24.28 -2.19
CA GLN A 392 -5.34 -25.51 -2.99
C GLN A 392 -6.61 -26.34 -2.75
N GLU A 393 -7.18 -26.29 -1.55
CA GLU A 393 -8.43 -26.93 -1.13
C GLU A 393 -9.65 -26.49 -1.96
N SER A 394 -9.60 -25.29 -2.54
CA SER A 394 -10.66 -24.75 -3.41
C SER A 394 -10.30 -24.83 -4.90
N GLN A 395 -9.16 -25.45 -5.23
CA GLN A 395 -8.57 -25.45 -6.57
C GLN A 395 -8.10 -26.86 -6.97
N CYS A 396 -6.80 -27.02 -7.25
CA CYS A 396 -6.20 -28.24 -7.78
C CYS A 396 -6.33 -29.44 -6.83
N GLU A 397 -6.15 -29.24 -5.52
CA GLU A 397 -6.29 -30.29 -4.51
C GLU A 397 -7.74 -30.59 -4.20
N GLY A 398 -8.61 -29.57 -4.17
CA GLY A 398 -10.06 -29.73 -4.01
C GLY A 398 -10.70 -30.57 -5.13
N SER A 399 -10.11 -30.55 -6.33
CA SER A 399 -10.56 -31.34 -7.49
C SER A 399 -9.80 -32.66 -7.66
N CYS A 400 -8.86 -32.98 -6.77
CA CYS A 400 -8.04 -34.18 -6.91
C CYS A 400 -8.89 -35.45 -6.70
N ILE A 401 -8.81 -36.41 -7.63
CA ILE A 401 -9.58 -37.67 -7.56
C ILE A 401 -9.26 -38.49 -6.30
N VAL A 402 -8.03 -38.39 -5.78
CA VAL A 402 -7.65 -39.03 -4.50
C VAL A 402 -8.45 -38.43 -3.33
N GLY A 403 -8.73 -37.13 -3.40
CA GLY A 403 -9.47 -36.35 -2.41
C GLY A 403 -10.91 -36.83 -2.16
N PHE A 404 -11.50 -37.61 -3.07
CA PHE A 404 -12.87 -38.11 -2.89
C PHE A 404 -13.01 -39.20 -1.82
N LYS A 405 -11.93 -39.93 -1.51
CA LYS A 405 -11.94 -41.03 -0.52
C LYS A 405 -10.87 -40.90 0.56
N ASN A 406 -9.87 -40.07 0.32
CA ASN A 406 -8.66 -39.89 1.13
C ASN A 406 -8.31 -38.39 1.14
N GLU A 407 -7.25 -37.98 1.83
CA GLU A 407 -6.72 -36.63 1.62
C GLU A 407 -6.18 -36.48 0.18
N PRO A 408 -6.34 -35.32 -0.48
CA PRO A 408 -5.82 -35.14 -1.84
C PRO A 408 -4.29 -35.21 -1.86
N VAL A 409 -3.72 -35.37 -3.06
CA VAL A 409 -2.26 -35.24 -3.25
C VAL A 409 -1.87 -33.81 -2.88
N ALA A 410 -0.78 -33.61 -2.12
CA ALA A 410 -0.29 -32.30 -1.72
C ALA A 410 0.42 -31.56 -2.88
N ILE A 411 -0.33 -31.23 -3.92
CA ILE A 411 0.15 -30.61 -5.16
C ILE A 411 0.90 -29.31 -4.85
N GLY A 412 0.37 -28.46 -3.97
CA GLY A 412 1.02 -27.19 -3.62
C GLY A 412 2.38 -27.37 -2.95
N ARG A 413 2.51 -28.36 -2.06
CA ARG A 413 3.79 -28.67 -1.39
C ARG A 413 4.80 -29.27 -2.36
N LEU A 414 4.36 -30.09 -3.33
CA LEU A 414 5.22 -30.61 -4.40
C LEU A 414 5.68 -29.51 -5.35
N GLU A 415 4.77 -28.61 -5.76
CA GLU A 415 5.11 -27.44 -6.59
C GLU A 415 6.14 -26.55 -5.88
N ARG A 416 5.90 -26.24 -4.59
CA ARG A 416 6.85 -25.51 -3.75
C ARG A 416 8.21 -26.19 -3.70
N PHE A 417 8.26 -27.48 -3.39
CA PHE A 417 9.51 -28.25 -3.30
C PHE A 417 10.31 -28.16 -4.59
N VAL A 418 9.66 -28.38 -5.74
CA VAL A 418 10.32 -28.34 -7.05
C VAL A 418 10.87 -26.94 -7.35
N ALA A 419 10.09 -25.89 -7.05
CA ALA A 419 10.50 -24.52 -7.27
C ALA A 419 11.66 -24.09 -6.35
N ASP A 420 11.60 -24.44 -5.07
CA ASP A 420 12.66 -24.19 -4.09
C ASP A 420 13.95 -24.93 -4.48
N TYR A 421 13.85 -26.20 -4.89
CA TYR A 421 14.99 -26.98 -5.39
C TYR A 421 15.66 -26.32 -6.60
N ALA A 422 14.86 -25.87 -7.58
CA ALA A 422 15.39 -25.22 -8.78
C ALA A 422 16.13 -23.93 -8.43
N ARG A 423 15.55 -23.10 -7.57
CA ARG A 423 16.17 -21.87 -7.07
C ARG A 423 17.49 -22.14 -6.34
N GLU A 424 17.50 -23.06 -5.39
CA GLU A 424 18.68 -23.36 -4.56
C GLU A 424 19.83 -23.96 -5.37
N LYS A 425 19.52 -24.69 -6.45
CA LYS A 425 20.52 -25.21 -7.39
C LYS A 425 20.90 -24.20 -8.49
N GLY A 426 20.27 -23.04 -8.53
CA GLY A 426 20.49 -22.03 -9.57
C GLY A 426 20.14 -22.52 -10.98
N ILE A 427 19.15 -23.41 -11.10
CA ILE A 427 18.71 -23.96 -12.38
C ILE A 427 18.01 -22.85 -13.16
N LYS A 428 18.59 -22.49 -14.32
CA LYS A 428 18.03 -21.49 -15.23
C LYS A 428 17.62 -22.13 -16.55
N PHE A 429 16.42 -21.80 -17.02
CA PHE A 429 15.93 -22.25 -18.31
C PHE A 429 16.17 -21.17 -19.37
N GLN A 430 17.12 -21.40 -20.27
CA GLN A 430 17.36 -20.48 -21.38
C GLN A 430 16.18 -20.52 -22.36
N THR A 431 15.63 -19.34 -22.67
CA THR A 431 14.61 -19.17 -23.71
C THR A 431 15.21 -18.32 -24.81
N HIS A 432 15.22 -18.82 -26.05
CA HIS A 432 15.57 -17.99 -27.20
C HIS A 432 14.38 -17.10 -27.55
N ILE A 433 14.54 -15.79 -27.36
CA ILE A 433 13.46 -14.80 -27.57
C ILE A 433 13.78 -13.99 -28.82
N GLN A 434 12.93 -14.09 -29.84
CA GLN A 434 13.01 -13.25 -31.03
C GLN A 434 12.27 -11.93 -30.77
N LYS A 435 13.00 -10.81 -30.72
CA LYS A 435 12.43 -9.48 -30.48
C LYS A 435 11.60 -8.98 -31.65
N ASN A 436 10.47 -8.34 -31.34
CA ASN A 436 9.55 -7.74 -32.32
C ASN A 436 9.54 -6.20 -32.27
N ASN A 437 10.32 -5.58 -31.38
CA ASN A 437 10.47 -4.13 -31.18
C ASN A 437 9.17 -3.36 -30.91
N LYS A 438 8.11 -4.04 -30.46
CA LYS A 438 6.83 -3.43 -30.06
C LYS A 438 6.80 -3.29 -28.54
N LYS A 439 6.40 -2.11 -28.05
CA LYS A 439 6.41 -1.78 -26.62
C LYS A 439 5.07 -2.06 -25.96
N ILE A 440 5.08 -2.67 -24.77
CA ILE A 440 3.89 -2.87 -23.94
C ILE A 440 4.11 -2.29 -22.54
N ALA A 441 3.14 -1.52 -22.05
CA ALA A 441 3.13 -0.97 -20.71
C ALA A 441 2.24 -1.80 -19.79
N ILE A 442 2.71 -2.08 -18.58
CA ILE A 442 1.94 -2.78 -17.55
C ILE A 442 1.89 -1.89 -16.32
N ILE A 443 0.70 -1.68 -15.77
CA ILE A 443 0.48 -0.81 -14.61
C ILE A 443 0.24 -1.70 -13.38
N GLY A 444 1.23 -1.73 -12.48
CA GLY A 444 1.23 -2.55 -11.28
C GLY A 444 2.07 -3.82 -11.43
N SER A 445 2.94 -4.05 -10.44
CA SER A 445 3.86 -5.20 -10.39
C SER A 445 3.35 -6.37 -9.54
N GLY A 446 2.03 -6.44 -9.31
CA GLY A 446 1.42 -7.58 -8.64
C GLY A 446 1.47 -8.87 -9.48
N PRO A 447 0.96 -10.00 -8.97
CA PRO A 447 1.00 -11.30 -9.66
C PRO A 447 0.45 -11.27 -11.08
N SER A 448 -0.63 -10.52 -11.31
CA SER A 448 -1.24 -10.36 -12.64
C SER A 448 -0.32 -9.64 -13.63
N GLY A 449 0.29 -8.54 -13.21
CA GLY A 449 1.21 -7.76 -14.01
C GLY A 449 2.48 -8.53 -14.33
N ILE A 450 3.04 -9.22 -13.33
CA ILE A 450 4.23 -10.07 -13.50
C ILE A 450 3.94 -11.22 -14.49
N ALA A 451 2.80 -11.91 -14.35
CA ALA A 451 2.44 -13.00 -15.26
C ALA A 451 2.27 -12.50 -16.71
N CYS A 452 1.56 -11.39 -16.89
CA CYS A 452 1.38 -10.76 -18.21
C CYS A 452 2.73 -10.33 -18.81
N ALA A 453 3.60 -9.73 -18.00
CA ALA A 453 4.92 -9.26 -18.42
C ALA A 453 5.82 -10.41 -18.88
N GLY A 454 5.89 -11.49 -18.09
CA GLY A 454 6.71 -12.66 -18.41
C GLY A 454 6.28 -13.33 -19.71
N ASP A 455 4.98 -13.48 -19.92
CA ASP A 455 4.45 -14.09 -21.15
C ASP A 455 4.68 -13.20 -22.38
N LEU A 456 4.42 -11.89 -22.29
CA LEU A 456 4.70 -10.96 -23.38
C LEU A 456 6.20 -10.84 -23.70
N ALA A 457 7.07 -10.87 -22.69
CA ALA A 457 8.51 -10.88 -22.89
C ALA A 457 8.96 -12.14 -23.65
N LYS A 458 8.44 -13.32 -23.29
CA LYS A 458 8.67 -14.58 -24.02
C LYS A 458 8.17 -14.52 -25.47
N MET A 459 7.14 -13.73 -25.76
CA MET A 459 6.63 -13.47 -27.11
C MET A 459 7.43 -12.42 -27.91
N GLY A 460 8.48 -11.83 -27.33
CA GLY A 460 9.40 -10.92 -28.02
C GLY A 460 9.10 -9.43 -27.87
N TYR A 461 8.12 -9.05 -27.04
CA TYR A 461 7.79 -7.65 -26.79
C TYR A 461 8.80 -6.96 -25.87
N ASP A 462 8.87 -5.64 -25.96
CA ASP A 462 9.61 -4.79 -25.02
C ASP A 462 8.64 -4.31 -23.94
N VAL A 463 8.70 -4.96 -22.78
CA VAL A 463 7.73 -4.74 -21.70
C VAL A 463 8.33 -3.86 -20.60
N THR A 464 7.56 -2.85 -20.19
CA THR A 464 7.86 -2.01 -19.02
C THR A 464 6.70 -2.12 -18.01
N ILE A 465 7.01 -2.50 -16.77
CA ILE A 465 6.09 -2.46 -15.64
C ILE A 465 6.28 -1.13 -14.90
N PHE A 466 5.20 -0.39 -14.67
CA PHE A 466 5.16 0.82 -13.85
C PHE A 466 4.57 0.47 -12.48
N GLU A 467 5.34 0.70 -11.41
CA GLU A 467 4.98 0.39 -10.02
C GLU A 467 4.96 1.66 -9.18
N ALA A 468 3.89 1.84 -8.40
CA ALA A 468 3.70 3.03 -7.56
C ALA A 468 4.54 2.99 -6.27
N LEU A 469 4.79 1.80 -5.73
CA LEU A 469 5.63 1.61 -4.55
C LEU A 469 7.13 1.58 -4.93
N HIS A 470 7.98 1.64 -3.90
CA HIS A 470 9.44 1.58 -4.08
C HIS A 470 9.96 0.15 -4.28
N GLU A 471 9.15 -0.86 -3.99
CA GLU A 471 9.45 -2.27 -4.20
C GLU A 471 8.36 -2.93 -5.08
N PRO A 472 8.76 -3.71 -6.11
CA PRO A 472 7.82 -4.45 -6.93
C PRO A 472 7.31 -5.73 -6.26
N GLY A 473 6.14 -6.22 -6.68
CA GLY A 473 5.54 -7.48 -6.23
C GLY A 473 4.12 -7.34 -5.68
N GLY A 474 3.65 -6.12 -5.47
CA GLY A 474 2.30 -5.84 -4.97
C GLY A 474 2.03 -6.55 -3.63
N VAL A 475 0.89 -7.24 -3.53
CA VAL A 475 0.47 -7.94 -2.30
C VAL A 475 1.49 -9.00 -1.84
N LEU A 476 2.34 -9.50 -2.73
CA LEU A 476 3.40 -10.44 -2.39
C LEU A 476 4.47 -9.79 -1.49
N VAL A 477 4.61 -8.46 -1.55
CA VAL A 477 5.57 -7.70 -0.75
C VAL A 477 4.90 -6.98 0.41
N TYR A 478 3.87 -6.17 0.16
CA TYR A 478 3.27 -5.37 1.23
C TYR A 478 2.20 -6.10 2.06
N GLY A 479 1.63 -7.19 1.53
CA GLY A 479 0.43 -7.83 2.10
C GLY A 479 0.72 -9.14 2.84
N ILE A 480 1.20 -10.15 2.11
CA ILE A 480 1.45 -11.49 2.64
C ILE A 480 2.71 -11.43 3.52
N PRO A 481 2.68 -11.84 4.79
CA PRO A 481 3.84 -11.73 5.69
C PRO A 481 5.00 -12.66 5.34
N GLU A 482 6.19 -12.32 5.86
CA GLU A 482 7.43 -13.10 5.72
C GLU A 482 7.26 -14.56 6.16
N PHE A 483 6.52 -14.78 7.25
CA PHE A 483 6.29 -16.11 7.84
C PHE A 483 5.41 -17.04 6.97
N ARG A 484 4.83 -16.52 5.88
CA ARG A 484 4.13 -17.29 4.84
C ARG A 484 4.82 -17.24 3.48
N LEU A 485 5.45 -16.11 3.17
CA LEU A 485 6.06 -15.87 1.87
C LEU A 485 7.35 -15.05 2.05
N PRO A 486 8.53 -15.71 2.08
CA PRO A 486 9.81 -15.04 2.19
C PRO A 486 10.05 -14.03 1.05
N LYS A 487 10.31 -12.78 1.40
CA LYS A 487 10.40 -11.67 0.43
C LYS A 487 11.70 -11.76 -0.35
N LYS A 488 12.81 -11.95 0.36
CA LYS A 488 14.15 -11.94 -0.21
C LYS A 488 14.44 -13.23 -0.97
N GLU A 489 14.15 -14.38 -0.36
CA GLU A 489 14.51 -15.68 -0.92
C GLU A 489 13.53 -16.14 -2.02
N VAL A 490 12.26 -15.71 -1.97
CA VAL A 490 11.24 -16.16 -2.94
C VAL A 490 10.82 -15.03 -3.87
N VAL A 491 10.26 -13.94 -3.34
CA VAL A 491 9.61 -12.91 -4.16
C VAL A 491 10.62 -12.14 -5.02
N GLU A 492 11.72 -11.68 -4.41
CA GLU A 492 12.79 -10.96 -5.11
C GLU A 492 13.45 -11.84 -6.18
N TYR A 493 13.65 -13.14 -5.89
CA TYR A 493 14.18 -14.10 -6.85
C TYR A 493 13.28 -14.24 -8.08
N GLU A 494 11.97 -14.45 -7.87
CA GLU A 494 11.01 -14.62 -8.98
C GLU A 494 10.88 -13.33 -9.82
N ILE A 495 10.91 -12.16 -9.18
CA ILE A 495 10.92 -10.87 -9.90
C ILE A 495 12.22 -10.70 -10.69
N LYS A 496 13.36 -11.10 -10.14
CA LYS A 496 14.63 -11.08 -10.85
C LYS A 496 14.63 -11.97 -12.07
N GLU A 497 14.00 -13.14 -12.03
CA GLU A 497 13.85 -13.98 -13.23
C GLU A 497 13.06 -13.29 -14.34
N ILE A 498 12.06 -12.48 -13.99
CA ILE A 498 11.28 -11.68 -14.94
C ILE A 498 12.13 -10.54 -15.53
N ILE A 499 12.98 -9.91 -14.72
CA ILE A 499 13.96 -8.92 -15.19
C ILE A 499 15.00 -9.59 -16.11
N ASP A 500 15.46 -10.80 -15.79
CA ASP A 500 16.39 -11.59 -16.61
C ASP A 500 15.78 -11.96 -17.98
N LEU A 501 14.44 -11.96 -18.13
CA LEU A 501 13.74 -12.08 -19.44
C LEU A 501 13.78 -10.78 -20.27
N GLY A 502 14.30 -9.68 -19.71
CA GLY A 502 14.38 -8.37 -20.36
C GLY A 502 13.20 -7.45 -20.08
N VAL A 503 12.36 -7.76 -19.09
CA VAL A 503 11.30 -6.86 -18.61
C VAL A 503 11.93 -5.72 -17.80
N LYS A 504 11.52 -4.49 -18.08
CA LYS A 504 11.90 -3.31 -17.29
C LYS A 504 10.87 -3.06 -16.20
N ILE A 505 11.31 -2.66 -15.01
CA ILE A 505 10.43 -2.25 -13.91
C ILE A 505 10.82 -0.83 -13.49
N GLU A 506 9.90 0.11 -13.63
CA GLU A 506 10.03 1.50 -13.16
C GLU A 506 9.18 1.66 -11.90
N THR A 507 9.84 1.66 -10.73
CA THR A 507 9.22 1.95 -9.43
C THR A 507 9.02 3.44 -9.22
N ASP A 508 8.28 3.83 -8.17
CA ASP A 508 7.96 5.22 -7.84
C ASP A 508 7.17 5.96 -8.94
N VAL A 509 6.46 5.23 -9.81
CA VAL A 509 5.62 5.80 -10.89
C VAL A 509 4.15 5.54 -10.60
N LEU A 510 3.43 6.59 -10.21
CA LEU A 510 1.99 6.52 -9.99
C LEU A 510 1.23 6.87 -11.27
N VAL A 511 0.82 5.85 -12.02
CA VAL A 511 0.02 6.05 -13.24
C VAL A 511 -1.37 6.61 -12.90
N GLY A 512 -1.80 7.62 -13.64
CA GLY A 512 -2.95 8.49 -13.34
C GLY A 512 -2.57 9.77 -12.57
N LYS A 513 -1.30 9.92 -12.14
CA LYS A 513 -0.77 11.17 -11.56
C LYS A 513 0.54 11.56 -12.22
N THR A 514 1.59 10.77 -11.99
CA THR A 514 2.94 11.00 -12.51
C THR A 514 2.98 10.87 -14.04
N VAL A 515 2.19 9.94 -14.58
CA VAL A 515 2.06 9.66 -16.02
C VAL A 515 0.61 9.27 -16.29
N MET A 516 0.00 9.78 -17.37
CA MET A 516 -1.34 9.36 -17.77
C MET A 516 -1.30 8.16 -18.71
N ILE A 517 -2.36 7.34 -18.74
CA ILE A 517 -2.46 6.19 -19.66
C ILE A 517 -2.36 6.64 -21.13
N ASP A 518 -3.00 7.76 -21.45
CA ASP A 518 -2.98 8.31 -22.81
C ASP A 518 -1.57 8.77 -23.20
N ASP A 519 -0.79 9.33 -22.26
CA ASP A 519 0.61 9.70 -22.52
C ASP A 519 1.48 8.47 -22.84
N LEU A 520 1.25 7.33 -22.17
CA LEU A 520 1.96 6.09 -22.48
C LEU A 520 1.69 5.66 -23.95
N ILE A 521 0.44 5.72 -24.38
CA ILE A 521 0.06 5.30 -25.74
C ILE A 521 0.56 6.31 -26.78
N GLU A 522 0.31 7.60 -26.57
CA GLU A 522 0.47 8.65 -27.58
C GLU A 522 1.88 9.25 -27.60
N LYS A 523 2.50 9.47 -26.43
CA LYS A 523 3.82 10.12 -26.33
C LYS A 523 4.95 9.09 -26.23
N GLU A 524 4.76 8.03 -25.46
CA GLU A 524 5.80 6.99 -25.26
C GLU A 524 5.73 5.84 -26.28
N ASN A 525 4.70 5.84 -27.14
CA ASN A 525 4.48 4.88 -28.24
C ASN A 525 4.33 3.43 -27.77
N TYR A 526 3.58 3.21 -26.68
CA TYR A 526 3.17 1.86 -26.27
C TYR A 526 2.00 1.35 -27.14
N GLU A 527 2.13 0.12 -27.66
CA GLU A 527 1.11 -0.51 -28.53
C GLU A 527 -0.13 -0.97 -27.74
N ALA A 528 0.07 -1.30 -26.47
CA ALA A 528 -0.98 -1.66 -25.52
C ALA A 528 -0.58 -1.31 -24.08
N VAL A 529 -1.59 -1.10 -23.24
CA VAL A 529 -1.47 -0.88 -21.80
C VAL A 529 -2.28 -1.94 -21.07
N TYR A 530 -1.68 -2.62 -20.09
CA TYR A 530 -2.36 -3.58 -19.23
C TYR A 530 -2.47 -3.07 -17.79
N ILE A 531 -3.69 -2.90 -17.28
CA ILE A 531 -3.99 -2.45 -15.92
C ILE A 531 -4.02 -3.67 -14.98
N ALA A 532 -3.03 -3.76 -14.11
CA ALA A 532 -2.86 -4.79 -13.08
C ALA A 532 -2.71 -4.16 -11.68
N SER A 533 -3.40 -3.03 -11.43
CA SER A 533 -3.26 -2.22 -10.21
C SER A 533 -3.88 -2.82 -8.94
N GLY A 534 -4.62 -3.93 -9.08
CA GLY A 534 -5.28 -4.63 -7.99
C GLY A 534 -6.39 -3.85 -7.27
N ALA A 535 -6.81 -4.38 -6.12
CA ALA A 535 -7.82 -3.80 -5.24
C ALA A 535 -7.20 -3.43 -3.87
N GLY A 536 -6.50 -2.30 -3.80
CA GLY A 536 -5.72 -1.91 -2.62
C GLY A 536 -6.42 -0.97 -1.62
N LEU A 537 -7.58 -0.40 -1.93
CA LEU A 537 -8.23 0.60 -1.06
C LEU A 537 -9.01 -0.09 0.07
N PRO A 538 -8.73 0.17 1.36
CA PRO A 538 -9.36 -0.54 2.47
C PRO A 538 -10.81 -0.10 2.67
N ASN A 539 -11.68 -1.06 3.01
CA ASN A 539 -13.05 -0.78 3.42
C ASN A 539 -13.13 -0.62 4.94
N PHE A 540 -14.03 0.28 5.38
CA PHE A 540 -14.33 0.57 6.77
C PHE A 540 -15.83 0.36 7.03
N MET A 541 -16.20 0.04 8.26
CA MET A 541 -17.58 -0.28 8.64
C MET A 541 -18.47 0.96 8.75
N ASN A 542 -17.87 2.14 8.92
CA ASN A 542 -18.52 3.41 9.23
C ASN A 542 -19.27 3.36 10.57
N ILE A 543 -18.65 2.75 11.58
CA ILE A 543 -19.14 2.74 12.96
C ILE A 543 -18.51 3.87 13.78
N LYS A 544 -19.19 4.29 14.84
CA LYS A 544 -18.66 5.29 15.77
C LYS A 544 -17.33 4.83 16.36
N GLY A 545 -16.33 5.72 16.39
CA GLY A 545 -14.99 5.47 16.96
C GLY A 545 -13.97 4.83 16.00
N GLU A 546 -14.32 4.60 14.73
CA GLU A 546 -13.42 3.97 13.75
C GLU A 546 -12.17 4.81 13.38
N ASN A 547 -12.17 6.11 13.72
CA ASN A 547 -11.02 7.00 13.54
C ASN A 547 -10.17 7.20 14.81
N SER A 548 -10.50 6.53 15.91
CA SER A 548 -9.75 6.61 17.16
C SER A 548 -8.31 6.11 17.05
N ASN A 549 -7.44 6.57 17.96
CA ASN A 549 -6.05 6.13 18.02
C ASN A 549 -6.01 4.66 18.45
N GLY A 550 -5.25 3.84 17.72
CA GLY A 550 -5.24 2.38 17.91
C GLY A 550 -6.18 1.64 16.95
N VAL A 551 -6.93 2.33 16.08
CA VAL A 551 -7.60 1.68 14.95
C VAL A 551 -6.67 1.66 13.73
N PHE A 552 -6.53 0.50 13.12
CA PHE A 552 -5.76 0.28 11.89
C PHE A 552 -6.65 -0.33 10.81
N SER A 553 -6.34 -0.08 9.54
CA SER A 553 -6.74 -1.03 8.51
C SER A 553 -5.73 -2.20 8.53
N ALA A 554 -6.13 -3.38 8.08
CA ALA A 554 -5.19 -4.49 7.90
C ALA A 554 -4.07 -4.10 6.91
N ASN A 555 -4.40 -3.31 5.88
CA ASN A 555 -3.42 -2.80 4.92
C ASN A 555 -2.37 -1.92 5.59
N GLU A 556 -2.74 -1.04 6.54
CA GLU A 556 -1.79 -0.23 7.30
C GLU A 556 -0.85 -1.11 8.12
N LEU A 557 -1.42 -2.05 8.89
CA LEU A 557 -0.66 -2.95 9.74
C LEU A 557 0.36 -3.77 8.93
N LEU A 558 -0.12 -4.40 7.87
CA LEU A 558 0.68 -5.28 7.01
C LEU A 558 1.69 -4.49 6.18
N THR A 559 1.35 -3.29 5.68
CA THR A 559 2.32 -2.44 4.96
C THR A 559 3.44 -1.98 5.89
N ARG A 560 3.11 -1.56 7.12
CA ARG A 560 4.14 -1.20 8.13
C ARG A 560 5.02 -2.40 8.46
N SER A 561 4.42 -3.56 8.72
CA SER A 561 5.15 -4.76 9.10
C SER A 561 5.98 -5.32 7.95
N ASN A 562 5.41 -5.52 6.76
CA ASN A 562 6.04 -6.25 5.67
C ASN A 562 6.91 -5.34 4.78
N LEU A 563 6.31 -4.30 4.18
CA LEU A 563 7.02 -3.42 3.25
C LEU A 563 8.03 -2.55 4.00
N MET A 564 7.62 -1.97 5.12
CA MET A 564 8.47 -1.07 5.90
C MET A 564 9.28 -1.77 7.00
N LYS A 565 9.13 -3.09 7.14
CA LYS A 565 9.87 -3.95 8.08
C LYS A 565 9.83 -3.46 9.52
N ALA A 566 8.71 -2.87 9.94
CA ALA A 566 8.54 -2.28 11.27
C ALA A 566 8.60 -3.28 12.43
N PHE A 567 8.65 -4.59 12.15
CA PHE A 567 8.93 -5.61 13.17
C PHE A 567 10.42 -5.69 13.54
N ASP A 568 11.32 -5.15 12.71
CA ASP A 568 12.76 -5.09 12.94
C ASP A 568 13.14 -3.70 13.46
N GLU A 569 13.77 -3.64 14.65
CA GLU A 569 14.18 -2.40 15.32
C GLU A 569 15.21 -1.58 14.54
N ASN A 570 15.89 -2.17 13.54
CA ASN A 570 16.80 -1.44 12.66
C ASN A 570 16.07 -0.51 11.68
N TYR A 571 14.79 -0.75 11.41
CA TYR A 571 13.98 0.03 10.49
C TYR A 571 13.31 1.21 11.21
N LYS A 572 13.19 2.35 10.51
CA LYS A 572 12.72 3.60 11.13
C LYS A 572 11.19 3.69 11.27
N THR A 573 10.44 2.93 10.48
CA THR A 573 8.97 3.01 10.47
C THR A 573 8.39 2.42 11.75
N PRO A 574 7.59 3.17 12.53
CA PRO A 574 7.03 2.65 13.77
C PRO A 574 5.77 1.81 13.54
N ILE A 575 5.55 0.85 14.44
CA ILE A 575 4.32 0.11 14.62
C ILE A 575 3.97 0.09 16.11
N LYS A 576 2.74 0.46 16.48
CA LYS A 576 2.32 0.52 17.89
C LYS A 576 0.99 -0.21 18.06
N LEU A 577 1.06 -1.40 18.62
CA LEU A 577 -0.10 -2.19 19.02
C LEU A 577 -0.25 -2.16 20.54
N GLY A 578 -1.48 -2.25 21.02
CA GLY A 578 -1.78 -2.47 22.42
C GLY A 578 -1.59 -3.93 22.83
N LYS A 579 -1.76 -4.20 24.13
CA LYS A 579 -1.63 -5.56 24.69
C LYS A 579 -2.73 -6.50 24.17
N ARG A 580 -3.94 -5.98 23.96
CA ARG A 580 -5.08 -6.72 23.42
C ARG A 580 -5.53 -6.12 22.10
N VAL A 581 -5.52 -6.93 21.05
CA VAL A 581 -5.84 -6.55 19.68
C VAL A 581 -7.08 -7.31 19.22
N ALA A 582 -8.07 -6.61 18.67
CA ALA A 582 -9.14 -7.23 17.90
C ALA A 582 -8.85 -7.10 16.40
N VAL A 583 -8.96 -8.19 15.64
CA VAL A 583 -8.93 -8.20 14.17
C VAL A 583 -10.32 -8.53 13.66
N VAL A 584 -10.94 -7.63 12.89
CA VAL A 584 -12.31 -7.77 12.40
C VAL A 584 -12.29 -8.36 11.00
N GLY A 585 -12.73 -9.62 10.86
CA GLY A 585 -12.74 -10.38 9.61
C GLY A 585 -12.19 -11.81 9.78
N ALA A 586 -12.31 -12.63 8.73
CA ALA A 586 -11.81 -14.01 8.73
C ALA A 586 -11.21 -14.46 7.38
N GLY A 587 -10.83 -13.52 6.50
CA GLY A 587 -10.09 -13.88 5.28
C GLY A 587 -8.60 -14.06 5.54
N ASN A 588 -7.84 -14.40 4.49
CA ASN A 588 -6.38 -14.53 4.57
C ASN A 588 -5.73 -13.26 5.14
N VAL A 589 -6.17 -12.07 4.72
CA VAL A 589 -5.70 -10.79 5.25
C VAL A 589 -5.95 -10.65 6.76
N ALA A 590 -7.07 -11.17 7.27
CA ALA A 590 -7.38 -11.16 8.70
C ALA A 590 -6.47 -12.13 9.47
N MET A 591 -6.20 -13.31 8.91
CA MET A 591 -5.25 -14.27 9.50
C MET A 591 -3.84 -13.68 9.54
N ASP A 592 -3.39 -13.07 8.45
CA ASP A 592 -2.09 -12.43 8.34
C ASP A 592 -1.94 -11.29 9.36
N ALA A 593 -2.95 -10.43 9.46
CA ALA A 593 -2.99 -9.34 10.44
C ALA A 593 -2.98 -9.87 11.89
N ALA A 594 -3.79 -10.89 12.19
CA ALA A 594 -3.87 -11.48 13.54
C ALA A 594 -2.56 -12.14 13.96
N ARG A 595 -1.96 -12.93 13.06
CA ARG A 595 -0.68 -13.62 13.30
C ARG A 595 0.51 -12.67 13.36
N THR A 596 0.46 -11.56 12.63
CA THR A 596 1.41 -10.45 12.75
C THR A 596 1.28 -9.76 14.10
N ALA A 597 0.06 -9.41 14.53
CA ALA A 597 -0.17 -8.80 15.84
C ALA A 597 0.27 -9.72 16.99
N ARG A 598 0.04 -11.04 16.85
CA ARG A 598 0.49 -12.05 17.81
C ARG A 598 2.01 -12.07 17.95
N ARG A 599 2.74 -12.01 16.83
CA ARG A 599 4.22 -11.95 16.78
C ARG A 599 4.80 -10.67 17.33
N LEU A 600 4.04 -9.58 17.27
CA LEU A 600 4.40 -8.30 17.89
C LEU A 600 4.08 -8.26 19.40
N GLY A 601 3.70 -9.39 20.00
CA GLY A 601 3.55 -9.55 21.44
C GLY A 601 2.13 -9.30 21.98
N SER A 602 1.13 -9.08 21.12
CA SER A 602 -0.25 -8.87 21.55
C SER A 602 -0.99 -10.19 21.82
N GLU A 603 -1.93 -10.14 22.77
CA GLU A 603 -3.05 -11.07 22.83
C GLU A 603 -4.07 -10.68 21.75
N VAL A 604 -4.51 -11.65 20.94
CA VAL A 604 -5.27 -11.36 19.72
C VAL A 604 -6.63 -12.05 19.74
N TYR A 605 -7.66 -11.28 19.39
CA TYR A 605 -9.03 -11.72 19.20
C TYR A 605 -9.42 -11.56 17.73
N LEU A 606 -9.79 -12.65 17.07
CA LEU A 606 -10.34 -12.60 15.71
C LEU A 606 -11.87 -12.55 15.79
N VAL A 607 -12.45 -11.42 15.40
CA VAL A 607 -13.89 -11.15 15.49
C VAL A 607 -14.52 -11.34 14.12
N TYR A 608 -15.42 -12.33 14.01
CA TYR A 608 -16.05 -12.67 12.75
C TYR A 608 -17.56 -12.86 12.87
N ARG A 609 -18.30 -12.22 11.97
CA ARG A 609 -19.77 -12.20 11.99
C ARG A 609 -20.44 -13.52 11.59
N ARG A 610 -19.70 -14.50 11.06
CA ARG A 610 -20.20 -15.84 10.68
C ARG A 610 -19.49 -16.93 11.48
N SER A 611 -19.76 -18.19 11.16
CA SER A 611 -19.07 -19.32 11.79
C SER A 611 -17.72 -19.59 11.13
N GLU A 612 -16.99 -20.56 11.69
CA GLU A 612 -15.73 -21.03 11.14
C GLU A 612 -15.88 -21.59 9.71
N GLU A 613 -16.98 -22.31 9.43
CA GLU A 613 -17.21 -22.95 8.12
C GLU A 613 -17.37 -21.95 6.98
N GLU A 614 -17.84 -20.73 7.28
CA GLU A 614 -17.95 -19.65 6.27
C GLU A 614 -16.67 -18.81 6.11
N SER A 615 -15.62 -19.12 6.87
CA SER A 615 -14.33 -18.44 6.79
C SER A 615 -13.72 -18.59 5.39
N PRO A 616 -13.39 -17.47 4.69
CA PRO A 616 -12.73 -17.53 3.39
C PRO A 616 -11.20 -17.64 3.48
N ALA A 617 -10.62 -17.76 4.68
CA ALA A 617 -9.19 -18.00 4.84
C ALA A 617 -8.80 -19.40 4.38
N ARG A 618 -7.55 -19.53 3.94
CA ARG A 618 -6.93 -20.83 3.65
C ARG A 618 -6.89 -21.67 4.93
N MET A 619 -7.32 -22.93 4.85
CA MET A 619 -7.53 -23.77 6.04
C MET A 619 -6.24 -23.94 6.86
N GLU A 620 -5.10 -24.15 6.20
CA GLU A 620 -3.79 -24.27 6.85
C GLU A 620 -3.42 -23.02 7.66
N GLU A 621 -3.83 -21.83 7.23
CA GLU A 621 -3.54 -20.59 7.97
C GLU A 621 -4.48 -20.39 9.17
N LEU A 622 -5.71 -20.88 9.06
CA LEU A 622 -6.66 -20.91 10.16
C LEU A 622 -6.17 -21.86 11.26
N GLU A 623 -5.69 -23.04 10.88
CA GLU A 623 -5.05 -24.00 11.78
C GLU A 623 -3.81 -23.41 12.45
N HIS A 624 -2.91 -22.81 11.66
CA HIS A 624 -1.73 -22.15 12.22
C HIS A 624 -2.08 -21.02 13.20
N ALA A 625 -3.12 -20.24 12.92
CA ALA A 625 -3.58 -19.17 13.81
C ALA A 625 -4.11 -19.72 15.14
N LYS A 626 -4.84 -20.84 15.13
CA LYS A 626 -5.31 -21.53 16.34
C LYS A 626 -4.14 -22.06 17.17
N GLU A 627 -3.19 -22.72 16.53
CA GLU A 627 -1.98 -23.22 17.19
C GLU A 627 -1.14 -22.09 17.83
N GLU A 628 -1.11 -20.91 17.21
CA GLU A 628 -0.41 -19.71 17.72
C GLU A 628 -1.15 -19.00 18.87
N GLY A 629 -2.33 -19.51 19.27
CA GLY A 629 -3.11 -19.02 20.41
C GLY A 629 -3.99 -17.80 20.13
N ILE A 630 -4.42 -17.60 18.88
CA ILE A 630 -5.39 -16.54 18.54
C ILE A 630 -6.78 -16.95 19.04
N ASN A 631 -7.47 -16.03 19.73
CA ASN A 631 -8.80 -16.26 20.26
C ASN A 631 -9.87 -15.98 19.19
N PHE A 632 -10.63 -17.00 18.78
CA PHE A 632 -11.66 -16.85 17.75
C PHE A 632 -13.03 -16.50 18.36
N MET A 633 -13.56 -15.35 17.97
CA MET A 633 -14.90 -14.86 18.32
C MET A 633 -15.80 -14.92 17.10
N PHE A 634 -16.26 -16.13 16.76
CA PHE A 634 -17.26 -16.34 15.73
C PHE A 634 -18.63 -15.79 16.13
N LEU A 635 -19.50 -15.63 15.13
CA LEU A 635 -20.85 -15.08 15.30
C LEU A 635 -20.88 -13.80 16.14
N THR A 636 -19.90 -12.93 15.89
CA THR A 636 -19.72 -11.68 16.64
C THR A 636 -19.40 -10.56 15.65
N ASN A 637 -20.10 -9.43 15.77
CA ASN A 637 -19.90 -8.28 14.89
C ASN A 637 -19.74 -6.99 15.72
N PRO A 638 -18.76 -6.12 15.42
CA PRO A 638 -18.61 -4.86 16.14
C PRO A 638 -19.68 -3.84 15.71
N VAL A 639 -20.09 -2.98 16.65
CA VAL A 639 -21.09 -1.92 16.44
C VAL A 639 -20.60 -0.53 16.86
N GLU A 640 -19.63 -0.45 17.77
CA GLU A 640 -19.04 0.82 18.23
C GLU A 640 -17.62 0.55 18.76
N ILE A 641 -16.68 1.47 18.48
CA ILE A 641 -15.36 1.51 19.10
C ILE A 641 -15.36 2.57 20.20
N ILE A 642 -15.07 2.14 21.42
CA ILE A 642 -15.11 2.98 22.62
C ILE A 642 -13.69 3.46 22.90
N SER A 643 -13.54 4.77 23.04
CA SER A 643 -12.25 5.41 23.32
C SER A 643 -12.19 5.97 24.74
N ASP A 644 -10.97 6.10 25.26
CA ASP A 644 -10.69 6.84 26.49
C ASP A 644 -10.75 8.36 26.29
N GLU A 645 -10.51 9.12 27.36
CA GLU A 645 -10.48 10.59 27.36
C GLU A 645 -9.40 11.20 26.44
N ASN A 646 -8.37 10.43 26.09
CA ASN A 646 -7.28 10.84 25.20
C ASN A 646 -7.53 10.40 23.75
N GLY A 647 -8.68 9.76 23.47
CA GLY A 647 -9.07 9.29 22.14
C GLY A 647 -8.37 8.00 21.70
N TRP A 648 -7.81 7.23 22.62
CA TRP A 648 -7.27 5.88 22.37
C TRP A 648 -8.35 4.82 22.57
N VAL A 649 -8.31 3.77 21.75
CA VAL A 649 -9.22 2.63 21.90
C VAL A 649 -9.05 2.01 23.30
N LYS A 650 -10.19 1.79 23.98
CA LYS A 650 -10.29 1.14 25.28
C LYS A 650 -11.12 -0.15 25.24
N ALA A 651 -12.15 -0.16 24.38
CA ALA A 651 -13.00 -1.32 24.18
C ALA A 651 -13.67 -1.28 22.80
N MET A 652 -14.23 -2.42 22.38
CA MET A 652 -15.04 -2.56 21.19
C MET A 652 -16.38 -3.20 21.57
N LYS A 653 -17.47 -2.46 21.41
CA LYS A 653 -18.82 -2.98 21.61
C LYS A 653 -19.17 -3.89 20.45
N CYS A 654 -19.60 -5.09 20.78
CA CYS A 654 -19.97 -6.14 19.84
C CYS A 654 -21.41 -6.59 20.05
N ILE A 655 -22.00 -7.21 19.03
CA ILE A 655 -23.29 -7.89 19.09
C ILE A 655 -23.10 -9.34 18.65
N LYS A 656 -23.86 -10.28 19.25
CA LYS A 656 -23.89 -11.68 18.79
C LYS A 656 -24.73 -11.82 17.53
N MET A 657 -24.34 -12.78 16.71
CA MET A 657 -25.00 -13.10 15.45
C MET A 657 -25.55 -14.53 15.50
N GLU A 658 -26.54 -14.81 14.67
CA GLU A 658 -26.96 -16.15 14.28
C GLU A 658 -26.87 -16.31 12.75
N LEU A 659 -26.84 -17.54 12.27
CA LEU A 659 -26.79 -17.83 10.84
C LEU A 659 -28.21 -17.98 10.27
N GLY A 660 -28.55 -17.14 9.30
CA GLY A 660 -29.73 -17.29 8.45
C GLY A 660 -29.47 -18.13 7.21
N GLU A 661 -30.23 -17.83 6.15
CA GLU A 661 -30.13 -18.50 4.85
C GLU A 661 -28.85 -18.13 4.08
N PRO A 662 -28.36 -19.03 3.20
CA PRO A 662 -27.25 -18.75 2.29
C PRO A 662 -27.48 -17.49 1.44
N ASP A 663 -26.45 -16.65 1.36
CA ASP A 663 -26.39 -15.48 0.47
C ASP A 663 -26.02 -15.89 -0.97
N ALA A 664 -25.91 -14.91 -1.87
CA ALA A 664 -25.52 -15.15 -3.27
C ALA A 664 -24.12 -15.75 -3.45
N SER A 665 -23.27 -15.70 -2.43
CA SER A 665 -21.96 -16.39 -2.42
C SER A 665 -22.04 -17.82 -1.88
N GLY A 666 -23.24 -18.31 -1.53
CA GLY A 666 -23.48 -19.63 -0.95
C GLY A 666 -23.21 -19.71 0.56
N ARG A 667 -22.81 -18.61 1.20
CA ARG A 667 -22.47 -18.58 2.64
C ARG A 667 -23.65 -18.10 3.45
N ARG A 668 -23.89 -18.68 4.63
CA ARG A 668 -25.01 -18.29 5.48
C ARG A 668 -24.94 -16.82 5.92
N SER A 669 -26.07 -16.14 5.83
CA SER A 669 -26.18 -14.71 6.14
C SER A 669 -26.14 -14.49 7.65
N PRO A 670 -25.38 -13.51 8.16
CA PRO A 670 -25.33 -13.22 9.59
C PRO A 670 -26.49 -12.31 10.01
N ILE A 671 -27.25 -12.71 11.04
CA ILE A 671 -28.40 -11.97 11.57
C ILE A 671 -28.11 -11.54 13.02
N PRO A 672 -28.27 -10.25 13.40
CA PRO A 672 -27.97 -9.78 14.74
C PRO A 672 -29.01 -10.26 15.77
N ILE A 673 -28.53 -10.78 16.90
CA ILE A 673 -29.36 -11.14 18.05
C ILE A 673 -29.57 -9.89 18.91
N GLN A 674 -30.77 -9.32 18.90
CA GLN A 674 -31.10 -8.10 19.63
C GLN A 674 -30.88 -8.26 21.15
N GLY A 675 -30.30 -7.25 21.81
CA GLY A 675 -30.05 -7.27 23.26
C GLY A 675 -28.86 -8.14 23.68
N SER A 676 -28.05 -8.62 22.73
CA SER A 676 -26.86 -9.45 22.98
C SER A 676 -25.56 -8.62 23.00
N GLU A 677 -25.65 -7.30 23.10
CA GLU A 677 -24.50 -6.42 23.07
C GLU A 677 -23.59 -6.62 24.29
N PHE A 678 -22.28 -6.61 24.05
CA PHE A 678 -21.26 -6.70 25.09
C PHE A 678 -20.00 -5.94 24.68
N ASP A 679 -19.23 -5.50 25.66
CA ASP A 679 -17.96 -4.81 25.42
C ASP A 679 -16.80 -5.81 25.47
N LEU A 680 -15.96 -5.80 24.44
CA LEU A 680 -14.70 -6.52 24.39
C LEU A 680 -13.56 -5.53 24.72
N GLU A 681 -12.83 -5.77 25.80
CA GLU A 681 -11.74 -4.87 26.24
C GLU A 681 -10.50 -5.05 25.35
N VAL A 682 -10.24 -4.08 24.49
CA VAL A 682 -9.10 -4.08 23.55
C VAL A 682 -8.50 -2.69 23.46
N GLU A 683 -7.22 -2.62 23.15
CA GLU A 683 -6.46 -1.37 23.01
C GLU A 683 -6.18 -1.06 21.53
N THR A 684 -6.46 -2.01 20.64
CA THR A 684 -6.22 -1.88 19.20
C THR A 684 -7.25 -2.67 18.42
N VAL A 685 -7.76 -2.08 17.33
CA VAL A 685 -8.72 -2.70 16.42
C VAL A 685 -8.17 -2.65 15.00
N VAL A 686 -8.11 -3.79 14.32
CA VAL A 686 -7.63 -3.91 12.94
C VAL A 686 -8.81 -4.28 12.04
N MET A 687 -9.18 -3.38 11.14
CA MET A 687 -10.26 -3.59 10.18
C MET A 687 -9.76 -4.38 8.97
N SER A 688 -10.29 -5.60 8.79
CA SER A 688 -9.94 -6.52 7.70
C SER A 688 -11.18 -7.02 6.95
N ILE A 689 -12.06 -6.09 6.56
CA ILE A 689 -13.37 -6.40 5.95
C ILE A 689 -13.38 -6.32 4.41
N GLY A 690 -12.21 -6.42 3.79
CA GLY A 690 -12.03 -6.40 2.34
C GLY A 690 -11.54 -5.06 1.79
N THR A 691 -11.23 -5.07 0.50
CA THR A 691 -10.65 -3.93 -0.22
C THR A 691 -11.40 -3.68 -1.54
N SER A 692 -11.19 -2.51 -2.12
CA SER A 692 -11.73 -2.10 -3.42
C SER A 692 -10.63 -1.52 -4.33
N PRO A 693 -10.83 -1.50 -5.65
CA PRO A 693 -9.92 -0.81 -6.57
C PRO A 693 -9.79 0.69 -6.28
N ASN A 694 -8.57 1.20 -6.45
CA ASN A 694 -8.31 2.63 -6.34
C ASN A 694 -8.94 3.35 -7.55
N PRO A 695 -9.80 4.36 -7.34
CA PRO A 695 -10.49 5.03 -8.44
C PRO A 695 -9.58 5.86 -9.34
N LEU A 696 -8.31 6.09 -8.96
CA LEU A 696 -7.39 6.99 -9.67
C LEU A 696 -7.32 6.73 -11.18
N ILE A 697 -7.05 5.48 -11.59
CA ILE A 697 -6.91 5.12 -13.01
C ILE A 697 -8.23 5.40 -13.76
N SER A 698 -9.36 4.96 -13.19
CA SER A 698 -10.68 5.17 -13.81
C SER A 698 -11.08 6.64 -13.92
N GLN A 699 -10.70 7.48 -12.94
CA GLN A 699 -11.03 8.91 -12.94
C GLN A 699 -10.19 9.72 -13.93
N THR A 700 -8.99 9.23 -14.25
CA THR A 700 -8.01 9.95 -15.08
C THR A 700 -7.90 9.39 -16.49
N THR A 701 -8.68 8.35 -16.82
CA THR A 701 -8.66 7.68 -18.11
C THR A 701 -10.04 7.73 -18.76
N PRO A 702 -10.37 8.80 -19.50
CA PRO A 702 -11.64 8.89 -20.24
C PRO A 702 -11.86 7.69 -21.16
N GLY A 703 -13.08 7.16 -21.18
CA GLY A 703 -13.47 5.98 -21.97
C GLY A 703 -13.25 4.63 -21.26
N LEU A 704 -12.75 4.62 -20.03
CA LEU A 704 -12.62 3.41 -19.22
C LEU A 704 -13.85 3.21 -18.31
N GLU A 705 -14.68 2.21 -18.60
CA GLU A 705 -15.86 1.91 -17.80
C GLU A 705 -15.50 1.17 -16.50
N ILE A 706 -16.28 1.47 -15.44
CA ILE A 706 -16.22 0.78 -14.16
C ILE A 706 -17.61 0.27 -13.75
N ASN A 707 -17.64 -0.83 -13.01
CA ASN A 707 -18.87 -1.37 -12.47
C ASN A 707 -19.27 -0.67 -11.15
N LYS A 708 -20.43 -1.05 -10.57
CA LYS A 708 -20.92 -0.50 -9.29
C LYS A 708 -19.97 -0.72 -8.09
N TRP A 709 -19.04 -1.66 -8.20
CA TRP A 709 -18.01 -1.97 -7.20
C TRP A 709 -16.69 -1.26 -7.48
N LYS A 710 -16.68 -0.29 -8.41
CA LYS A 710 -15.51 0.47 -8.86
C LYS A 710 -14.42 -0.36 -9.54
N CYS A 711 -14.71 -1.60 -9.93
CA CYS A 711 -13.78 -2.43 -10.69
C CYS A 711 -13.84 -2.07 -12.17
N VAL A 712 -12.70 -2.16 -12.85
CA VAL A 712 -12.60 -1.92 -14.29
C VAL A 712 -13.44 -2.97 -15.03
N VAL A 713 -14.29 -2.52 -15.95
CA VAL A 713 -15.05 -3.43 -16.81
C VAL A 713 -14.11 -3.96 -17.90
N ALA A 714 -13.87 -5.26 -17.88
CA ALA A 714 -13.06 -5.96 -18.85
C ALA A 714 -13.69 -7.30 -19.22
N ASN A 715 -13.46 -7.75 -20.45
CA ASN A 715 -13.87 -9.07 -20.88
C ASN A 715 -13.07 -10.16 -20.14
N GLU A 716 -13.75 -11.13 -19.51
CA GLU A 716 -13.12 -12.13 -18.63
C GLU A 716 -12.11 -13.06 -19.34
N GLU A 717 -12.27 -13.28 -20.64
CA GLU A 717 -11.40 -14.19 -21.42
C GLU A 717 -10.22 -13.49 -22.09
N THR A 718 -10.33 -12.18 -22.35
CA THR A 718 -9.32 -11.42 -23.09
C THR A 718 -8.68 -10.29 -22.28
N GLY A 719 -9.31 -9.87 -21.18
CA GLY A 719 -8.93 -8.66 -20.43
C GLY A 719 -9.21 -7.35 -21.18
N LYS A 720 -9.83 -7.37 -22.37
CA LYS A 720 -10.07 -6.15 -23.15
C LYS A 720 -11.05 -5.22 -22.43
N THR A 721 -10.69 -3.95 -22.29
CA THR A 721 -11.55 -2.92 -21.68
C THR A 721 -12.38 -2.18 -22.75
N THR A 722 -13.17 -1.21 -22.31
CA THR A 722 -13.91 -0.30 -23.19
C THR A 722 -13.04 0.72 -23.93
N LYS A 723 -11.81 0.95 -23.46
CA LYS A 723 -10.86 1.87 -24.10
C LYS A 723 -9.93 1.10 -25.04
N ASP A 724 -9.78 1.60 -26.27
CA ASP A 724 -8.90 0.98 -27.27
C ASP A 724 -7.45 0.88 -26.77
N LYS A 725 -6.77 -0.21 -27.14
CA LYS A 725 -5.41 -0.58 -26.68
C LYS A 725 -5.24 -0.78 -25.17
N VAL A 726 -6.30 -0.67 -24.36
CA VAL A 726 -6.25 -0.84 -22.91
C VAL A 726 -6.89 -2.16 -22.50
N PHE A 727 -6.14 -2.93 -21.72
CA PHE A 727 -6.54 -4.21 -21.13
C PHE A 727 -6.46 -4.11 -19.60
N ALA A 728 -7.17 -4.98 -18.88
CA ALA A 728 -7.14 -5.04 -17.43
C ALA A 728 -7.35 -6.47 -16.92
N GLY A 729 -6.83 -6.78 -15.74
CA GLY A 729 -7.06 -8.07 -15.11
C GLY A 729 -6.60 -8.15 -13.65
N GLY A 730 -6.78 -9.34 -13.08
CA GLY A 730 -6.63 -9.57 -11.65
C GLY A 730 -7.63 -8.76 -10.82
N ASP A 731 -7.22 -8.43 -9.60
CA ASP A 731 -8.11 -7.81 -8.61
C ASP A 731 -8.64 -6.43 -9.02
N ALA A 732 -8.05 -5.77 -10.03
CA ALA A 732 -8.59 -4.53 -10.60
C ALA A 732 -9.94 -4.74 -11.32
N VAL A 733 -10.22 -5.96 -11.79
CA VAL A 733 -11.44 -6.34 -12.51
C VAL A 733 -12.38 -7.14 -11.60
N THR A 734 -11.85 -8.11 -10.85
CA THR A 734 -12.67 -9.03 -10.04
C THR A 734 -12.95 -8.53 -8.62
N GLY A 735 -12.23 -7.51 -8.15
CA GLY A 735 -12.06 -7.26 -6.73
C GLY A 735 -11.15 -8.30 -6.08
N ALA A 736 -11.00 -8.23 -4.76
CA ALA A 736 -10.08 -9.08 -3.99
C ALA A 736 -10.30 -10.58 -4.29
N ALA A 737 -9.27 -11.24 -4.80
CA ALA A 737 -9.32 -12.65 -5.20
C ALA A 737 -8.11 -13.44 -4.66
N THR A 738 -7.49 -14.29 -5.49
CA THR A 738 -6.31 -15.08 -5.13
C THR A 738 -5.17 -14.80 -6.10
N VAL A 739 -3.92 -14.96 -5.63
CA VAL A 739 -2.70 -14.74 -6.42
C VAL A 739 -2.77 -15.46 -7.77
N ILE A 740 -3.19 -16.72 -7.78
CA ILE A 740 -3.21 -17.54 -9.00
C ILE A 740 -4.33 -17.16 -9.98
N LEU A 741 -5.48 -16.67 -9.49
CA LEU A 741 -6.52 -16.11 -10.36
C LEU A 741 -6.02 -14.83 -11.04
N ALA A 742 -5.31 -13.99 -10.29
CA ALA A 742 -4.69 -12.78 -10.83
C ALA A 742 -3.65 -13.11 -11.91
N MET A 743 -2.82 -14.13 -11.70
CA MET A 743 -1.89 -14.63 -12.71
C MET A 743 -2.60 -15.16 -13.95
N GLY A 744 -3.66 -15.97 -13.78
CA GLY A 744 -4.46 -16.49 -14.88
C GLY A 744 -5.04 -15.37 -15.77
N ALA A 745 -5.55 -14.30 -15.16
CA ALA A 745 -6.02 -13.11 -15.88
C ALA A 745 -4.88 -12.42 -16.66
N GLY A 746 -3.67 -12.37 -16.08
CA GLY A 746 -2.47 -11.85 -16.76
C GLY A 746 -2.10 -12.63 -18.01
N LYS A 747 -2.11 -13.97 -17.94
CA LYS A 747 -1.80 -14.84 -19.08
C LYS A 747 -2.84 -14.70 -20.20
N LYS A 748 -4.12 -14.66 -19.85
CA LYS A 748 -5.23 -14.43 -20.80
C LYS A 748 -5.06 -13.08 -21.52
N ALA A 749 -4.76 -12.02 -20.78
CA ALA A 749 -4.53 -10.70 -21.34
C ALA A 749 -3.28 -10.64 -22.25
N ALA A 750 -2.18 -11.29 -21.87
CA ALA A 750 -0.97 -11.38 -22.70
C ALA A 750 -1.26 -12.00 -24.08
N ASN A 751 -2.02 -13.09 -24.11
CA ASN A 751 -2.45 -13.73 -25.35
C ASN A 751 -3.31 -12.79 -26.21
N ALA A 752 -4.31 -12.13 -25.61
CA ALA A 752 -5.20 -11.22 -26.32
C ALA A 752 -4.46 -9.98 -26.87
N ILE A 753 -3.51 -9.41 -26.11
CA ILE A 753 -2.65 -8.32 -26.56
C ILE A 753 -1.84 -8.76 -27.78
N ASN A 754 -1.23 -9.94 -27.71
CA ASN A 754 -0.45 -10.49 -28.82
C ASN A 754 -1.30 -10.72 -30.08
N GLU A 755 -2.51 -11.26 -29.93
CA GLU A 755 -3.46 -11.43 -31.04
C GLU A 755 -3.83 -10.08 -31.65
N MET A 756 -4.24 -9.09 -30.84
CA MET A 756 -4.59 -7.75 -31.30
C MET A 756 -3.46 -7.12 -32.15
N ILE A 757 -2.22 -7.27 -31.70
CA ILE A 757 -1.05 -6.69 -32.37
C ILE A 757 -0.69 -7.44 -33.66
N LYS A 758 -0.90 -8.76 -33.71
CA LYS A 758 -0.67 -9.57 -34.91
C LYS A 758 -1.71 -9.30 -35.99
N PHE A 759 -2.98 -9.11 -35.63
CA PHE A 759 -4.06 -8.82 -36.60
C PHE A 759 -4.02 -7.42 -37.21
N LYS A 760 -3.25 -6.48 -36.63
CA LYS A 760 -3.01 -5.14 -37.20
C LYS A 760 -1.92 -5.12 -38.28
N ASN A 761 -1.09 -6.18 -38.33
CA ASN A 761 -0.05 -6.39 -39.35
C ASN A 761 -0.58 -7.32 -40.44
#